data_AF-A0A5N6E6L2-F1
#
_entry.id   AF-A0A5N6E6L2-F1
#
_cell.length_a   1.000
_cell.length_b   1.000
_cell.length_c   1.000
_cell.angle_alpha   90.00
_cell.angle_beta   90.00
_cell.angle_gamma   90.00
#
_symmetry.space_group_name_H-M   'P 1'
#
loop_
_entity.id
_entity.type
_entity.pdbx_description
1 polymer ?
#
loop_
_entity_poly.entity_id
_entity_poly.type
_entity_poly.pdbx_seq_one_letter_code
_entity_poly.pdbx_strand_id
1 'polypeptide(L)'
;MLPSMIEDLIPGIGFFSHLVSLFFNIDISSHLRISAAVLAFCPSLSQHVGTIWSHNKLYPSTMRWISLQTALNRTRQLVAGTRTSLSTPWDGDDGKADDEKDVPTDNQSFSQSPREFWLKRKCRHHLGTLRYTPSQDRIHFFTYKGFWVALCRPWKRHVLDDLMDDIHKTPVNGDPKQVAVYEGFKVGSSVQWMQVASKQPRFLSTVVLDQDKKRRVVEDLQEFLDPRTKIWYESHRIPYRRGYLIYGPPGTGKSSLSLALASFSYLDIYALSLSAVGLDETVLATLFRDLPKHCIVLLEDIDEAGIKKRSSDSPPSGKPDHNGVDRIHWSPGSVTLSAVLNATDGVAAQENRILIMTTNHPERLDPALLRPGRVDMKINMGRVEWQEARQIFLMVYLQPTDTRFMEITPLSIPANPDWRLEDIDNLSTAFASEIPSGRFTATELQRYLLQYKRDPSAAVRNVKRLLFGLECDTDLWAFRITESPHRLRIHDTAYCVRVSAHVFLWVSGNPRILLIQRALCDSEPEFWKVPTGSCEEQDKTPRDALEREVRKKTGLQLSRVIHALPIQTWTRSKEGEQHEWVGLPYIIEVSELEPSTSHENRQGVSGRALKWKDVMQLNPEEHQYFAWATEDEVRRDKYKMFGNHKEIVLEAFATVTQNCSA
;
A
#
# COMPACT_ATOMS: atom_id res chain seq x y z
N MET A 1 -54.16 56.10 -15.36
CA MET A 1 -52.69 55.96 -15.50
C MET A 1 -52.12 54.71 -14.83
N LEU A 2 -52.60 54.22 -13.69
CA LEU A 2 -52.10 52.94 -13.14
C LEU A 2 -52.46 51.63 -13.91
N PRO A 3 -53.60 51.48 -14.63
CA PRO A 3 -53.93 50.19 -15.25
C PRO A 3 -52.93 49.71 -16.29
N SER A 4 -52.39 50.62 -17.11
CA SER A 4 -51.42 50.30 -18.17
C SER A 4 -50.08 49.79 -17.62
N MET A 5 -49.60 50.34 -16.49
CA MET A 5 -48.31 49.94 -15.90
C MET A 5 -48.28 48.51 -15.35
N ILE A 6 -49.45 47.90 -15.12
CA ILE A 6 -49.56 46.51 -14.66
C ILE A 6 -49.57 45.54 -15.86
N GLU A 7 -50.10 45.99 -17.00
CA GLU A 7 -50.12 45.24 -18.26
C GLU A 7 -48.72 45.17 -18.90
N ASP A 8 -47.91 46.23 -18.75
CA ASP A 8 -46.49 46.26 -19.11
C ASP A 8 -45.62 45.29 -18.28
N LEU A 9 -46.03 44.99 -17.03
CA LEU A 9 -45.26 44.14 -16.12
C LEU A 9 -45.54 42.64 -16.33
N ILE A 10 -46.79 42.28 -16.66
CA ILE A 10 -47.22 40.91 -16.99
C ILE A 10 -48.26 40.98 -18.12
N PRO A 11 -47.87 40.76 -19.39
CA PRO A 11 -48.78 40.80 -20.51
C PRO A 11 -49.94 39.81 -20.36
N GLY A 12 -51.17 40.29 -20.53
CA GLY A 12 -52.40 39.48 -20.44
C GLY A 12 -53.10 39.45 -19.07
N ILE A 13 -52.55 40.08 -18.02
CA ILE A 13 -53.21 40.11 -16.70
C ILE A 13 -54.56 40.85 -16.73
N GLY A 14 -54.72 41.86 -17.59
CA GLY A 14 -55.99 42.58 -17.76
C GLY A 14 -57.12 41.68 -18.24
N PHE A 15 -56.84 40.83 -19.24
CA PHE A 15 -57.79 39.83 -19.75
C PHE A 15 -58.16 38.80 -18.68
N PHE A 16 -57.17 38.29 -17.94
CA PHE A 16 -57.40 37.31 -16.86
C PHE A 16 -58.26 37.90 -15.72
N SER A 17 -57.97 39.13 -15.29
CA SER A 17 -58.75 39.85 -14.28
C SER A 17 -60.22 40.03 -14.71
N HIS A 18 -60.44 40.39 -15.98
CA HIS A 18 -61.80 40.57 -16.51
C HIS A 18 -62.58 39.24 -16.60
N LEU A 19 -61.90 38.15 -16.94
CA LEU A 19 -62.48 36.81 -17.07
C LEU A 19 -62.87 36.22 -15.69
N VAL A 20 -62.03 36.39 -14.67
CA VAL A 20 -62.34 35.99 -13.29
C VAL A 20 -63.45 36.85 -12.68
N SER A 21 -63.47 38.16 -12.95
CA SER A 21 -64.55 39.06 -12.50
C SER A 21 -65.92 38.66 -13.10
N LEU A 22 -65.96 38.21 -14.36
CA LEU A 22 -67.17 37.72 -15.02
C LEU A 22 -67.63 36.36 -14.48
N PHE A 23 -66.71 35.47 -14.10
CA PHE A 23 -67.05 34.12 -13.63
C PHE A 23 -67.49 34.05 -12.17
N PHE A 24 -66.91 34.91 -11.31
CA PHE A 24 -67.14 34.84 -9.86
C PHE A 24 -67.94 36.02 -9.28
N ASN A 25 -68.28 37.02 -10.11
CA ASN A 25 -69.09 38.18 -9.74
C ASN A 25 -68.54 38.96 -8.51
N ILE A 26 -67.21 39.00 -8.40
CA ILE A 26 -66.44 39.70 -7.34
C ILE A 26 -65.64 40.82 -8.00
N ASP A 27 -65.79 42.06 -7.50
CA ASP A 27 -65.01 43.20 -7.99
C ASP A 27 -63.58 43.16 -7.42
N ILE A 28 -62.70 42.50 -8.18
CA ILE A 28 -61.28 42.31 -7.92
C ILE A 28 -60.55 43.66 -7.73
N SER A 29 -61.06 44.77 -8.29
CA SER A 29 -60.42 46.09 -8.15
C SER A 29 -60.47 46.65 -6.73
N SER A 30 -61.43 46.21 -5.91
CA SER A 30 -61.52 46.55 -4.49
C SER A 30 -60.51 45.75 -3.65
N HIS A 31 -60.40 44.46 -3.93
CA HIS A 31 -59.46 43.56 -3.26
C HIS A 31 -58.01 43.85 -3.64
N LEU A 32 -57.72 44.31 -4.86
CA LEU A 32 -56.39 44.79 -5.24
C LEU A 32 -55.93 46.03 -4.45
N ARG A 33 -56.85 46.89 -4.00
CA ARG A 33 -56.49 48.05 -3.17
C ARG A 33 -56.14 47.62 -1.74
N ILE A 34 -56.86 46.63 -1.20
CA ILE A 34 -56.57 46.07 0.11
C ILE A 34 -55.24 45.29 0.09
N SER A 35 -54.98 44.49 -0.94
CA SER A 35 -53.69 43.80 -1.07
C SER A 35 -52.54 44.77 -1.39
N ALA A 36 -52.77 45.85 -2.15
CA ALA A 36 -51.77 46.92 -2.34
C ALA A 36 -51.47 47.68 -1.03
N ALA A 37 -52.47 47.92 -0.16
CA ALA A 37 -52.24 48.51 1.15
C ALA A 37 -51.46 47.57 2.09
N VAL A 38 -51.75 46.26 2.05
CA VAL A 38 -50.97 45.22 2.76
C VAL A 38 -49.54 45.12 2.22
N LEU A 39 -49.34 45.28 0.90
CA LEU A 39 -48.00 45.33 0.29
C LEU A 39 -47.25 46.63 0.59
N ALA A 40 -47.95 47.76 0.76
CA ALA A 40 -47.33 49.04 1.11
C ALA A 40 -46.89 49.14 2.59
N PHE A 41 -47.55 48.40 3.50
CA PHE A 41 -47.18 48.32 4.91
C PHE A 41 -46.30 47.11 5.27
N CYS A 42 -45.91 46.30 4.29
CA CYS A 42 -45.03 45.15 4.47
C CYS A 42 -43.66 45.42 3.82
N PRO A 43 -42.69 46.00 4.55
CA PRO A 43 -41.36 46.24 4.00
C PRO A 43 -40.65 44.91 3.74
N SER A 44 -40.43 44.64 2.45
CA SER A 44 -39.43 43.69 1.91
C SER A 44 -39.45 42.26 2.47
N LEU A 45 -40.20 41.38 1.79
CA LEU A 45 -39.95 39.93 1.82
C LEU A 45 -38.67 39.58 1.02
N SER A 46 -37.50 39.94 1.58
CA SER A 46 -36.18 39.46 1.14
C SER A 46 -35.31 39.04 2.34
N GLN A 47 -35.96 38.37 3.31
CA GLN A 47 -35.34 37.92 4.55
C GLN A 47 -34.15 36.99 4.32
N HIS A 48 -32.95 37.55 4.48
CA HIS A 48 -31.75 36.77 4.74
C HIS A 48 -31.72 36.40 6.22
N VAL A 49 -32.46 35.33 6.56
CA VAL A 49 -32.10 34.47 7.69
C VAL A 49 -30.66 33.96 7.44
N GLY A 50 -29.93 33.52 8.49
CA GLY A 50 -28.53 33.05 8.34
C GLY A 50 -28.30 31.63 8.86
N THR A 51 -28.15 30.61 7.99
CA THR A 51 -27.82 29.22 8.36
C THR A 51 -26.38 28.87 8.16
N ILE A 52 -26.00 27.88 8.96
CA ILE A 52 -25.00 26.88 8.60
C ILE A 52 -25.80 25.58 8.35
N TRP A 53 -25.90 25.17 7.08
CA TRP A 53 -26.35 23.83 6.65
C TRP A 53 -25.12 22.99 6.24
N SER A 54 -25.30 21.68 6.14
CA SER A 54 -24.28 20.60 6.14
C SER A 54 -23.12 20.66 5.13
N HIS A 55 -23.12 21.58 4.17
CA HIS A 55 -22.22 21.55 3.00
C HIS A 55 -21.15 22.66 2.99
N ASN A 56 -21.08 23.51 4.02
CA ASN A 56 -19.99 24.47 4.19
C ASN A 56 -18.79 23.79 4.88
N LYS A 57 -17.55 24.04 4.44
CA LYS A 57 -16.32 23.52 5.10
C LYS A 57 -16.21 23.92 6.58
N LEU A 58 -16.77 25.07 6.97
CA LEU A 58 -16.85 25.50 8.37
C LEU A 58 -18.00 24.85 9.16
N TYR A 59 -19.01 24.26 8.49
CA TYR A 59 -20.17 23.66 9.17
C TYR A 59 -19.77 22.65 10.24
N PRO A 60 -18.91 21.64 9.95
CA PRO A 60 -18.57 20.68 10.98
C PRO A 60 -17.65 21.29 12.05
N SER A 61 -16.91 22.38 11.77
CA SER A 61 -16.02 23.04 12.74
C SER A 61 -16.86 23.76 13.76
N THR A 62 -17.83 24.52 13.27
CA THR A 62 -18.82 25.22 14.08
C THR A 62 -19.67 24.21 14.86
N MET A 63 -20.14 23.12 14.25
CA MET A 63 -20.91 22.09 14.95
C MET A 63 -20.09 21.34 16.01
N ARG A 64 -18.81 21.04 15.74
CA ARG A 64 -17.90 20.44 16.73
C ARG A 64 -17.63 21.42 17.88
N TRP A 65 -17.30 22.66 17.58
CA TRP A 65 -17.10 23.72 18.59
C TRP A 65 -18.36 23.92 19.45
N ILE A 66 -19.55 23.98 18.83
CA ILE A 66 -20.86 24.03 19.52
C ILE A 66 -21.02 22.83 20.47
N SER A 67 -20.68 21.61 20.02
CA SER A 67 -20.80 20.39 20.85
C SER A 67 -19.85 20.35 22.06
N LEU A 68 -18.75 21.12 22.03
CA LEU A 68 -17.81 21.26 23.14
C LEU A 68 -18.25 22.31 24.17
N GLN A 69 -19.22 23.17 23.84
CA GLN A 69 -19.74 24.18 24.77
C GLN A 69 -20.73 23.54 25.76
N THR A 70 -20.28 23.37 27.01
CA THR A 70 -21.10 22.81 28.11
C THR A 70 -22.42 23.56 28.35
N ALA A 71 -22.46 24.86 28.03
CA ALA A 71 -23.67 25.69 28.10
C ALA A 71 -24.72 25.36 27.01
N LEU A 72 -24.32 24.84 25.85
CA LEU A 72 -25.20 24.56 24.71
C LEU A 72 -25.81 23.14 24.76
N ASN A 73 -25.29 22.25 25.60
CA ASN A 73 -25.78 20.87 25.78
C ASN A 73 -27.23 20.73 26.31
N ARG A 74 -27.98 21.83 26.46
CA ARG A 74 -29.40 21.85 26.85
C ARG A 74 -30.36 22.35 25.76
N THR A 75 -29.88 22.79 24.60
CA THR A 75 -30.76 23.28 23.51
C THR A 75 -31.37 22.14 22.69
N ARG A 76 -32.70 22.19 22.45
CA ARG A 76 -33.44 21.10 21.78
C ARG A 76 -33.68 21.26 20.27
N GLN A 77 -33.49 22.46 19.70
CA GLN A 77 -33.56 22.73 18.25
C GLN A 77 -32.65 23.91 17.86
N LEU A 78 -32.07 23.85 16.66
CA LEU A 78 -31.22 24.88 16.02
C LEU A 78 -31.56 24.93 14.51
N VAL A 79 -31.84 26.12 13.93
CA VAL A 79 -32.29 26.30 12.53
C VAL A 79 -31.89 27.68 11.97
N ALA A 80 -31.83 27.80 10.63
CA ALA A 80 -31.99 29.04 9.84
C ALA A 80 -32.17 28.79 8.31
N GLY A 81 -32.18 29.85 7.47
CA GLY A 81 -32.07 29.85 5.98
C GLY A 81 -30.87 30.68 5.48
N THR A 82 -30.49 30.68 4.18
CA THR A 82 -29.44 31.56 3.58
C THR A 82 -29.60 31.69 2.03
N ARG A 83 -28.75 32.47 1.30
CA ARG A 83 -28.81 32.60 -0.19
C ARG A 83 -27.51 32.34 -0.97
N THR A 84 -27.72 31.86 -2.19
CA THR A 84 -26.76 31.42 -3.20
C THR A 84 -26.14 32.56 -4.01
N SER A 85 -24.80 32.53 -4.12
CA SER A 85 -24.14 32.68 -5.42
C SER A 85 -23.28 31.43 -5.61
N LEU A 86 -23.27 30.84 -6.81
CA LEU A 86 -22.34 29.75 -7.09
C LEU A 86 -20.94 30.34 -7.20
N SER A 87 -20.17 30.18 -6.13
CA SER A 87 -18.71 30.19 -6.16
C SER A 87 -18.27 29.05 -5.26
N THR A 88 -17.57 28.07 -5.82
CA THR A 88 -16.82 27.14 -4.96
C THR A 88 -15.72 27.94 -4.24
N PRO A 89 -15.14 27.44 -3.13
CA PRO A 89 -13.98 28.08 -2.50
C PRO A 89 -12.72 28.15 -3.40
N TRP A 90 -12.81 27.72 -4.66
CA TRP A 90 -11.78 27.83 -5.69
C TRP A 90 -12.13 28.83 -6.81
N ASP A 91 -13.38 29.33 -6.85
CA ASP A 91 -13.87 30.38 -7.77
C ASP A 91 -13.77 31.79 -7.16
N GLY A 92 -12.93 31.94 -6.13
CA GLY A 92 -12.60 33.23 -5.53
C GLY A 92 -11.48 33.92 -6.29
N ASP A 93 -11.87 34.77 -7.24
CA ASP A 93 -11.05 35.72 -8.03
C ASP A 93 -10.03 35.18 -9.06
N ASP A 94 -10.07 35.86 -10.21
CA ASP A 94 -9.11 35.77 -11.30
C ASP A 94 -7.77 36.43 -10.90
N GLY A 95 -6.90 35.66 -10.25
CA GLY A 95 -5.43 35.85 -10.29
C GLY A 95 -4.82 37.16 -9.79
N LYS A 96 -5.58 38.13 -9.23
CA LYS A 96 -5.08 39.46 -8.84
C LYS A 96 -5.74 40.07 -7.60
N ALA A 97 -5.26 39.71 -6.41
CA ALA A 97 -5.43 40.57 -5.22
C ALA A 97 -4.38 40.25 -4.12
N ASP A 98 -4.31 38.99 -3.70
CA ASP A 98 -3.62 38.61 -2.46
C ASP A 98 -2.26 37.91 -2.68
N ASP A 99 -2.12 37.03 -3.67
CA ASP A 99 -0.85 36.28 -3.89
C ASP A 99 0.34 37.21 -4.24
N GLU A 100 0.14 38.33 -4.97
CA GLU A 100 1.23 39.21 -5.44
C GLU A 100 2.01 39.93 -4.31
N LYS A 101 1.41 40.10 -3.12
CA LYS A 101 2.08 40.81 -2.00
C LYS A 101 2.94 39.91 -1.12
N ASP A 102 2.65 38.61 -1.08
CA ASP A 102 3.34 37.66 -0.20
C ASP A 102 4.46 36.87 -0.91
N VAL A 103 4.59 36.96 -2.25
CA VAL A 103 5.58 36.22 -3.06
C VAL A 103 7.01 36.22 -2.50
N PRO A 104 7.61 37.34 -2.03
CA PRO A 104 8.97 37.31 -1.49
C PRO A 104 9.10 36.48 -0.21
N THR A 105 8.08 36.55 0.66
CA THR A 105 8.02 35.85 1.96
C THR A 105 7.76 34.35 1.75
N ASP A 106 6.86 34.00 0.84
CA ASP A 106 6.58 32.62 0.43
C ASP A 106 7.82 32.01 -0.24
N ASN A 107 8.51 32.75 -1.11
CA ASN A 107 9.76 32.30 -1.73
C ASN A 107 10.87 32.02 -0.70
N GLN A 108 11.04 32.86 0.32
CA GLN A 108 12.07 32.68 1.34
C GLN A 108 11.74 31.50 2.26
N SER A 109 10.48 31.36 2.66
CA SER A 109 10.04 30.27 3.55
C SER A 109 10.03 28.91 2.85
N PHE A 110 9.66 28.84 1.56
CA PHE A 110 9.80 27.62 0.75
C PHE A 110 11.26 27.18 0.63
N SER A 111 12.21 28.08 0.32
CA SER A 111 13.63 27.71 0.24
C SER A 111 14.26 27.30 1.57
N GLN A 112 13.71 27.71 2.71
CA GLN A 112 14.18 27.24 4.02
C GLN A 112 13.64 25.84 4.36
N SER A 113 12.34 25.60 4.13
CA SER A 113 11.69 24.32 4.44
C SER A 113 10.42 24.15 3.61
N PRO A 114 10.50 23.48 2.43
CA PRO A 114 9.34 23.18 1.59
C PRO A 114 8.24 22.44 2.36
N ARG A 115 8.65 21.58 3.31
CA ARG A 115 7.76 20.79 4.17
C ARG A 115 6.95 21.69 5.11
N GLU A 116 7.60 22.59 5.86
CA GLU A 116 6.86 23.50 6.74
C GLU A 116 5.99 24.48 5.97
N PHE A 117 6.46 24.96 4.81
CA PHE A 117 5.69 25.83 3.93
C PHE A 117 4.35 25.17 3.56
N TRP A 118 4.39 23.97 2.99
CA TRP A 118 3.18 23.25 2.57
C TRP A 118 2.30 22.79 3.74
N LEU A 119 2.88 22.41 4.88
CA LEU A 119 2.10 22.14 6.10
C LEU A 119 1.35 23.39 6.59
N LYS A 120 2.03 24.54 6.67
CA LYS A 120 1.42 25.83 7.06
C LYS A 120 0.34 26.23 6.05
N ARG A 121 0.57 26.03 4.75
CA ARG A 121 -0.41 26.32 3.69
C ARG A 121 -1.62 25.36 3.75
N LYS A 122 -1.45 24.06 4.01
CA LYS A 122 -2.56 23.12 4.27
C LYS A 122 -3.38 23.55 5.49
N CYS A 123 -2.73 23.93 6.59
CA CYS A 123 -3.41 24.49 7.76
C CYS A 123 -4.18 25.77 7.41
N ARG A 124 -3.58 26.71 6.66
CA ARG A 124 -4.27 27.91 6.15
C ARG A 124 -5.46 27.58 5.25
N HIS A 125 -5.42 26.53 4.42
CA HIS A 125 -6.57 26.11 3.62
C HIS A 125 -7.74 25.51 4.44
N HIS A 126 -7.51 25.14 5.71
CA HIS A 126 -8.58 24.83 6.67
C HIS A 126 -9.12 26.09 7.37
N LEU A 127 -8.39 27.21 7.29
CA LEU A 127 -8.74 28.55 7.79
C LEU A 127 -9.29 29.39 6.62
N GLY A 128 -10.51 29.09 6.17
CA GLY A 128 -11.10 29.71 4.97
C GLY A 128 -11.20 31.25 5.07
N THR A 129 -10.88 31.95 3.97
CA THR A 129 -10.83 33.42 3.95
C THR A 129 -12.21 34.05 4.17
N LEU A 130 -12.33 34.92 5.17
CA LEU A 130 -13.55 35.65 5.51
C LEU A 130 -13.90 36.72 4.46
N ARG A 131 -14.89 36.45 3.60
CA ARG A 131 -15.57 37.49 2.81
C ARG A 131 -16.79 38.02 3.57
N TYR A 132 -16.82 39.33 3.82
CA TYR A 132 -17.89 40.02 4.54
C TYR A 132 -18.68 40.94 3.60
N THR A 133 -19.98 40.69 3.47
CA THR A 133 -20.92 41.56 2.76
C THR A 133 -21.83 42.26 3.78
N PRO A 134 -21.75 43.58 3.98
CA PRO A 134 -22.58 44.28 4.95
C PRO A 134 -24.06 44.30 4.53
N SER A 135 -24.94 43.93 5.46
CA SER A 135 -26.37 44.28 5.42
C SER A 135 -26.57 45.66 6.07
N GLN A 136 -27.37 46.52 5.46
CA GLN A 136 -27.48 47.93 5.84
C GLN A 136 -28.12 48.15 7.22
N ASP A 137 -29.06 47.29 7.64
CA ASP A 137 -29.99 47.61 8.74
C ASP A 137 -29.66 47.01 10.12
N ARG A 138 -28.52 46.32 10.29
CA ARG A 138 -27.91 45.93 11.58
C ARG A 138 -28.75 45.09 12.58
N ILE A 139 -30.00 44.77 12.27
CA ILE A 139 -30.96 44.05 13.13
C ILE A 139 -31.39 42.77 12.43
N HIS A 140 -31.40 41.65 13.15
CA HIS A 140 -31.95 40.38 12.66
C HIS A 140 -33.22 40.02 13.43
N PHE A 141 -34.28 39.71 12.70
CA PHE A 141 -35.55 39.26 13.27
C PHE A 141 -35.67 37.74 13.14
N PHE A 142 -36.13 37.08 14.20
CA PHE A 142 -36.50 35.66 14.18
C PHE A 142 -37.67 35.41 15.13
N THR A 143 -38.36 34.29 14.96
CA THR A 143 -39.53 33.92 15.77
C THR A 143 -39.16 32.88 16.83
N TYR A 144 -39.64 33.08 18.05
CA TYR A 144 -39.47 32.13 19.15
C TYR A 144 -40.80 31.97 19.91
N LYS A 145 -41.29 30.72 20.01
CA LYS A 145 -42.57 30.38 20.66
C LYS A 145 -43.78 31.23 20.20
N GLY A 146 -43.83 31.56 18.91
CA GLY A 146 -44.92 32.36 18.32
C GLY A 146 -44.77 33.88 18.44
N PHE A 147 -43.72 34.38 19.10
CA PHE A 147 -43.43 35.82 19.20
C PHE A 147 -42.24 36.21 18.32
N TRP A 148 -42.28 37.42 17.77
CA TRP A 148 -41.17 38.01 17.03
C TRP A 148 -40.13 38.59 17.99
N VAL A 149 -38.87 38.21 17.80
CA VAL A 149 -37.72 38.68 18.58
C VAL A 149 -36.74 39.40 17.64
N ALA A 150 -36.33 40.60 18.03
CA ALA A 150 -35.37 41.42 17.30
C ALA A 150 -34.00 41.37 17.99
N LEU A 151 -32.96 40.98 17.24
CA LEU A 151 -31.58 40.94 17.70
C LEU A 151 -30.80 42.12 17.10
N CYS A 152 -30.64 43.19 17.88
CA CYS A 152 -29.76 44.31 17.56
C CYS A 152 -28.31 43.95 17.95
N ARG A 153 -27.35 44.07 17.02
CA ARG A 153 -25.92 43.80 17.33
C ARG A 153 -25.20 45.04 17.88
N PRO A 154 -24.65 45.02 19.11
CA PRO A 154 -23.61 45.96 19.51
C PRO A 154 -22.26 45.57 18.88
N TRP A 155 -21.52 46.55 18.36
CA TRP A 155 -20.31 46.35 17.57
C TRP A 155 -19.08 46.01 18.44
N LYS A 156 -18.56 44.78 18.32
CA LYS A 156 -17.19 44.43 18.75
C LYS A 156 -16.60 43.40 17.79
N ARG A 157 -15.81 43.88 16.80
CA ARG A 157 -15.19 43.03 15.76
C ARG A 157 -14.35 41.90 16.36
N HIS A 158 -13.52 42.23 17.35
CA HIS A 158 -12.70 41.26 18.09
C HIS A 158 -13.51 40.08 18.65
N VAL A 159 -14.72 40.25 19.18
CA VAL A 159 -15.50 39.13 19.74
C VAL A 159 -15.93 38.13 18.65
N LEU A 160 -16.15 38.61 17.41
CA LEU A 160 -16.42 37.71 16.28
C LEU A 160 -15.13 37.08 15.76
N ASP A 161 -14.03 37.83 15.72
CA ASP A 161 -12.71 37.31 15.34
C ASP A 161 -12.25 36.22 16.34
N ASP A 162 -12.35 36.46 17.66
CA ASP A 162 -12.06 35.54 18.76
C ASP A 162 -12.93 34.27 18.70
N LEU A 163 -14.24 34.42 18.50
CA LEU A 163 -15.19 33.31 18.36
C LEU A 163 -14.86 32.44 17.13
N MET A 164 -14.53 33.09 16.01
CA MET A 164 -14.13 32.39 14.79
C MET A 164 -12.77 31.72 14.97
N ASP A 165 -11.80 32.35 15.62
CA ASP A 165 -10.51 31.75 15.99
C ASP A 165 -10.68 30.51 16.87
N ASP A 166 -11.61 30.50 17.82
CA ASP A 166 -11.90 29.31 18.65
C ASP A 166 -12.61 28.20 17.85
N ILE A 167 -13.49 28.55 16.91
CA ILE A 167 -14.06 27.60 15.95
C ILE A 167 -12.97 27.04 15.02
N HIS A 168 -12.00 27.86 14.60
CA HIS A 168 -10.86 27.45 13.77
C HIS A 168 -9.83 26.59 14.52
N LYS A 169 -9.62 26.84 15.81
CA LYS A 169 -8.83 25.96 16.72
C LYS A 169 -9.50 24.60 16.95
N THR A 170 -10.73 24.40 16.48
CA THR A 170 -11.50 23.15 16.63
C THR A 170 -11.50 22.36 15.31
N PRO A 171 -10.52 21.45 15.08
CA PRO A 171 -10.35 20.79 13.79
C PRO A 171 -11.50 19.84 13.44
N VAL A 172 -11.88 19.84 12.15
CA VAL A 172 -12.91 18.97 11.55
C VAL A 172 -12.30 17.77 10.88
N ASN A 173 -11.47 18.07 9.88
CA ASN A 173 -10.65 17.08 9.23
C ASN A 173 -9.64 16.58 10.26
N GLY A 174 -9.09 15.39 10.02
CA GLY A 174 -8.10 14.80 10.91
C GLY A 174 -6.86 15.70 11.10
N ASP A 175 -5.93 15.23 11.93
CA ASP A 175 -4.61 15.86 12.10
C ASP A 175 -4.06 16.34 10.74
N PRO A 176 -3.70 17.63 10.55
CA PRO A 176 -3.26 18.16 9.26
C PRO A 176 -2.02 17.47 8.69
N LYS A 177 -1.33 16.63 9.49
CA LYS A 177 -0.27 15.73 9.02
C LYS A 177 -0.78 14.53 8.21
N GLN A 178 -2.08 14.21 8.27
CA GLN A 178 -2.69 13.10 7.54
C GLN A 178 -3.00 13.46 6.08
N VAL A 179 -3.09 12.42 5.26
CA VAL A 179 -3.51 12.51 3.85
C VAL A 179 -4.95 12.06 3.77
N ALA A 180 -5.85 12.98 3.39
CA ALA A 180 -7.22 12.61 3.06
C ALA A 180 -7.26 11.93 1.69
N VAL A 181 -8.07 10.87 1.57
CA VAL A 181 -8.29 10.15 0.32
C VAL A 181 -9.77 10.30 -0.05
N TYR A 182 -10.00 10.82 -1.24
CA TYR A 182 -11.30 11.06 -1.83
C TYR A 182 -11.52 10.12 -3.02
N GLU A 183 -12.74 9.61 -3.16
CA GLU A 183 -13.18 8.84 -4.33
C GLU A 183 -14.42 9.50 -4.94
N GLY A 184 -14.59 9.33 -6.25
CA GLY A 184 -15.71 9.91 -6.99
C GLY A 184 -16.94 9.00 -6.94
N PHE A 185 -18.05 9.49 -6.39
CA PHE A 185 -19.31 8.74 -6.30
C PHE A 185 -20.44 9.42 -7.06
N LYS A 186 -21.30 8.59 -7.67
CA LYS A 186 -22.59 9.01 -8.23
C LYS A 186 -23.67 8.81 -7.16
N VAL A 187 -24.22 9.91 -6.66
CA VAL A 187 -25.30 9.92 -5.64
C VAL A 187 -26.57 10.45 -6.30
N GLY A 188 -27.46 9.54 -6.68
CA GLY A 188 -28.63 9.85 -7.51
C GLY A 188 -28.23 10.36 -8.89
N SER A 189 -28.69 11.56 -9.25
CA SER A 189 -28.27 12.27 -10.46
C SER A 189 -27.00 13.11 -10.30
N SER A 190 -26.52 13.31 -9.06
CA SER A 190 -25.34 14.11 -8.76
C SER A 190 -24.07 13.26 -8.71
N VAL A 191 -22.93 13.90 -8.96
CA VAL A 191 -21.60 13.30 -8.88
C VAL A 191 -20.77 14.15 -7.93
N GLN A 192 -20.09 13.54 -6.97
CA GLN A 192 -19.32 14.27 -5.96
C GLN A 192 -18.12 13.46 -5.46
N TRP A 193 -17.07 14.19 -5.08
CA TRP A 193 -15.93 13.65 -4.35
C TRP A 193 -16.28 13.46 -2.88
N MET A 194 -16.19 12.22 -2.37
CA MET A 194 -16.41 11.92 -0.96
C MET A 194 -15.12 11.41 -0.31
N GLN A 195 -14.82 11.88 0.90
CA GLN A 195 -13.68 11.37 1.65
C GLN A 195 -13.97 9.95 2.14
N VAL A 196 -13.22 8.97 1.65
CA VAL A 196 -13.35 7.55 2.03
C VAL A 196 -12.37 7.14 3.13
N ALA A 197 -11.25 7.85 3.25
CA ALA A 197 -10.25 7.57 4.27
C ALA A 197 -9.47 8.82 4.72
N SER A 198 -8.88 8.71 5.90
CA SER A 198 -7.75 9.52 6.32
C SER A 198 -6.58 8.58 6.59
N LYS A 199 -5.48 8.73 5.87
CA LYS A 199 -4.29 7.88 6.00
C LYS A 199 -3.24 8.60 6.83
N GLN A 200 -2.57 7.86 7.72
CA GLN A 200 -1.37 8.36 8.37
C GLN A 200 -0.31 8.68 7.30
N PRO A 201 0.49 9.76 7.48
CA PRO A 201 1.52 10.11 6.52
C PRO A 201 2.52 8.95 6.39
N ARG A 202 2.84 8.60 5.14
CA ARG A 202 3.82 7.57 4.82
C ARG A 202 5.15 8.23 4.44
N PHE A 203 6.21 7.93 5.19
CA PHE A 203 7.53 8.45 4.88
C PHE A 203 8.11 7.78 3.62
N LEU A 204 8.79 8.55 2.77
CA LEU A 204 9.49 8.06 1.58
C LEU A 204 10.64 7.08 1.90
N SER A 205 11.18 7.14 3.12
CA SER A 205 12.05 6.10 3.68
C SER A 205 11.35 4.73 3.69
N THR A 206 10.04 4.65 4.01
CA THR A 206 9.26 3.39 4.07
C THR A 206 8.74 2.87 2.72
N VAL A 207 9.26 3.38 1.61
CA VAL A 207 8.99 2.89 0.25
C VAL A 207 10.27 2.30 -0.32
N VAL A 208 10.19 1.11 -0.90
CA VAL A 208 11.35 0.44 -1.50
C VAL A 208 11.54 0.96 -2.91
N LEU A 209 12.67 1.62 -3.16
CA LEU A 209 13.06 2.13 -4.46
C LEU A 209 14.53 2.56 -4.39
N ASP A 210 15.30 2.31 -5.44
CA ASP A 210 16.61 2.93 -5.69
C ASP A 210 16.67 4.41 -5.24
N GLN A 211 17.76 4.80 -4.56
CA GLN A 211 17.89 6.12 -3.96
C GLN A 211 18.01 7.24 -4.99
N ASP A 212 18.63 6.96 -6.14
CA ASP A 212 18.75 7.96 -7.21
C ASP A 212 17.42 8.19 -7.93
N LYS A 213 16.57 7.16 -8.07
CA LYS A 213 15.18 7.31 -8.52
C LYS A 213 14.36 8.10 -7.48
N LYS A 214 14.41 7.73 -6.19
CA LYS A 214 13.69 8.47 -5.13
C LYS A 214 14.03 9.95 -5.15
N ARG A 215 15.33 10.27 -5.13
CA ARG A 215 15.83 11.65 -5.11
C ARG A 215 15.29 12.43 -6.30
N ARG A 216 15.45 11.91 -7.53
CA ARG A 216 14.96 12.56 -8.75
C ARG A 216 13.45 12.81 -8.73
N VAL A 217 12.63 11.88 -8.23
CA VAL A 217 11.16 12.07 -8.15
C VAL A 217 10.80 13.17 -7.14
N VAL A 218 11.52 13.24 -6.03
CA VAL A 218 11.29 14.27 -5.00
C VAL A 218 11.77 15.64 -5.46
N GLU A 219 12.94 15.73 -6.09
CA GLU A 219 13.47 16.96 -6.67
C GLU A 219 12.50 17.53 -7.73
N ASP A 220 12.02 16.69 -8.65
CA ASP A 220 11.02 17.05 -9.68
C ASP A 220 9.71 17.57 -9.07
N LEU A 221 9.21 16.88 -8.02
CA LEU A 221 8.00 17.28 -7.31
C LEU A 221 8.18 18.58 -6.53
N GLN A 222 9.34 18.81 -5.93
CA GLN A 222 9.66 20.06 -5.22
C GLN A 222 9.85 21.22 -6.19
N GLU A 223 10.54 21.00 -7.32
CA GLU A 223 10.69 22.00 -8.37
C GLU A 223 9.32 22.39 -8.93
N PHE A 224 8.46 21.43 -9.28
CA PHE A 224 7.11 21.73 -9.75
C PHE A 224 6.31 22.54 -8.72
N LEU A 225 6.39 22.19 -7.44
CA LEU A 225 5.69 22.88 -6.35
C LEU A 225 6.35 24.18 -5.86
N ASP A 226 7.50 24.61 -6.39
CA ASP A 226 8.07 25.92 -6.04
C ASP A 226 7.15 27.04 -6.61
N PRO A 227 6.71 28.02 -5.80
CA PRO A 227 5.94 29.16 -6.28
C PRO A 227 6.57 29.89 -7.48
N ARG A 228 7.90 29.90 -7.59
CA ARG A 228 8.65 30.48 -8.72
C ARG A 228 8.42 29.71 -10.01
N THR A 229 8.34 28.39 -9.93
CA THR A 229 8.07 27.51 -11.08
C THR A 229 6.69 27.77 -11.63
N LYS A 230 5.68 27.94 -10.76
CA LYS A 230 4.34 28.36 -11.20
C LYS A 230 4.38 29.68 -11.99
N ILE A 231 5.04 30.71 -11.46
CA ILE A 231 5.21 32.02 -12.14
C ILE A 231 5.96 31.84 -13.49
N TRP A 232 6.95 30.95 -13.55
CA TRP A 232 7.67 30.62 -14.77
C TRP A 232 6.75 29.98 -15.83
N TYR A 233 5.94 28.98 -15.47
CA TYR A 233 4.98 28.36 -16.38
C TYR A 233 3.96 29.39 -16.92
N GLU A 234 3.38 30.19 -16.02
CA GLU A 234 2.39 31.23 -16.37
C GLU A 234 2.97 32.31 -17.30
N SER A 235 4.20 32.77 -17.04
CA SER A 235 4.88 33.76 -17.89
C SER A 235 5.24 33.22 -19.28
N HIS A 236 5.52 31.93 -19.40
CA HIS A 236 5.79 31.25 -20.68
C HIS A 236 4.51 30.74 -21.38
N ARG A 237 3.32 30.94 -20.79
CA ARG A 237 2.02 30.44 -21.30
C ARG A 237 1.97 28.91 -21.45
N ILE A 238 2.70 28.19 -20.60
CA ILE A 238 2.69 26.73 -20.53
C ILE A 238 1.67 26.32 -19.44
N PRO A 239 0.70 25.43 -19.72
CA PRO A 239 -0.26 24.98 -18.72
C PRO A 239 0.44 24.37 -17.51
N TYR A 240 0.13 24.86 -16.31
CA TYR A 240 0.81 24.44 -15.07
C TYR A 240 0.25 23.10 -14.56
N ARG A 241 0.77 22.02 -15.14
CA ARG A 241 0.43 20.61 -14.88
C ARG A 241 1.70 19.76 -14.75
N ARG A 242 1.65 18.67 -13.97
CA ARG A 242 2.72 17.66 -13.90
C ARG A 242 2.16 16.24 -13.87
N GLY A 243 2.65 15.38 -14.76
CA GLY A 243 2.22 13.99 -14.88
C GLY A 243 3.31 12.96 -14.54
N TYR A 244 3.03 12.08 -13.59
CA TYR A 244 3.87 10.94 -13.22
C TYR A 244 3.22 9.62 -13.65
N LEU A 245 3.99 8.74 -14.30
CA LEU A 245 3.60 7.35 -14.54
C LEU A 245 4.45 6.42 -13.70
N ILE A 246 3.84 5.75 -12.71
CA ILE A 246 4.48 4.74 -11.87
C ILE A 246 4.12 3.37 -12.41
N TYR A 247 5.10 2.59 -12.86
CA TYR A 247 4.85 1.32 -13.56
C TYR A 247 5.76 0.19 -13.08
N GLY A 248 5.30 -1.04 -13.27
CA GLY A 248 6.02 -2.27 -12.93
C GLY A 248 5.09 -3.33 -12.34
N PRO A 249 5.60 -4.53 -11.99
CA PRO A 249 4.79 -5.65 -11.51
C PRO A 249 3.85 -5.33 -10.32
N PRO A 250 2.80 -6.12 -10.08
CA PRO A 250 2.05 -6.05 -8.82
C PRO A 250 2.98 -6.35 -7.64
N GLY A 251 2.69 -5.77 -6.46
CA GLY A 251 3.50 -5.98 -5.25
C GLY A 251 4.85 -5.23 -5.19
N THR A 252 5.13 -4.30 -6.12
CA THR A 252 6.37 -3.48 -6.09
C THR A 252 6.23 -2.14 -5.36
N GLY A 253 5.03 -1.79 -4.90
CA GLY A 253 4.81 -0.61 -4.04
C GLY A 253 4.28 0.65 -4.73
N LYS A 254 3.75 0.57 -5.96
CA LYS A 254 3.24 1.72 -6.74
C LYS A 254 2.34 2.68 -5.95
N SER A 255 1.21 2.22 -5.42
CA SER A 255 0.29 3.04 -4.61
C SER A 255 0.90 3.48 -3.27
N SER A 256 1.90 2.74 -2.76
CA SER A 256 2.68 3.14 -1.58
C SER A 256 3.57 4.35 -1.86
N LEU A 257 4.15 4.44 -3.06
CA LEU A 257 4.88 5.62 -3.52
C LEU A 257 3.93 6.80 -3.72
N SER A 258 2.76 6.61 -4.35
CA SER A 258 1.74 7.67 -4.49
C SER A 258 1.35 8.28 -3.14
N LEU A 259 1.09 7.44 -2.12
CA LEU A 259 0.78 7.91 -0.77
C LEU A 259 1.96 8.62 -0.10
N ALA A 260 3.20 8.16 -0.33
CA ALA A 260 4.39 8.80 0.23
C ALA A 260 4.68 10.17 -0.40
N LEU A 261 4.46 10.34 -1.71
CA LEU A 261 4.56 11.63 -2.39
C LEU A 261 3.48 12.62 -1.91
N ALA A 262 2.25 12.15 -1.72
CA ALA A 262 1.17 12.95 -1.13
C ALA A 262 1.47 13.37 0.32
N SER A 263 2.00 12.44 1.13
CA SER A 263 2.43 12.71 2.51
C SER A 263 3.58 13.71 2.59
N PHE A 264 4.48 13.68 1.61
CA PHE A 264 5.63 14.58 1.52
C PHE A 264 5.23 16.00 1.09
N SER A 265 4.31 16.13 0.13
CA SER A 265 3.80 17.40 -0.39
C SER A 265 2.63 17.99 0.39
N TYR A 266 2.11 17.27 1.40
CA TYR A 266 0.88 17.58 2.14
C TYR A 266 -0.39 17.68 1.27
N LEU A 267 -0.37 17.14 0.07
CA LEU A 267 -1.52 17.14 -0.83
C LEU A 267 -2.46 15.97 -0.51
N ASP A 268 -3.77 16.20 -0.66
CA ASP A 268 -4.78 15.16 -0.53
C ASP A 268 -4.96 14.43 -1.87
N ILE A 269 -5.31 13.14 -1.79
CA ILE A 269 -5.41 12.23 -2.93
C ILE A 269 -6.86 12.13 -3.40
N TYR A 270 -7.06 12.31 -4.70
CA TYR A 270 -8.33 12.12 -5.39
C TYR A 270 -8.18 10.90 -6.31
N ALA A 271 -8.58 9.74 -5.79
CA ALA A 271 -8.43 8.45 -6.44
C ALA A 271 -9.60 8.15 -7.38
N LEU A 272 -9.28 7.64 -8.57
CA LEU A 272 -10.25 7.23 -9.57
C LEU A 272 -9.82 5.91 -10.21
N SER A 273 -10.67 4.89 -10.08
CA SER A 273 -10.56 3.66 -10.87
C SER A 273 -11.35 3.83 -12.15
N LEU A 274 -10.69 3.69 -13.31
CA LEU A 274 -11.31 3.85 -14.63
C LEU A 274 -12.22 2.67 -15.02
N SER A 275 -12.14 1.55 -14.30
CA SER A 275 -13.02 0.38 -14.43
C SER A 275 -14.25 0.44 -13.51
N ALA A 276 -14.43 1.53 -12.75
CA ALA A 276 -15.55 1.70 -11.83
C ALA A 276 -16.92 1.71 -12.56
N VAL A 277 -17.85 0.88 -12.08
CA VAL A 277 -19.18 0.73 -12.67
C VAL A 277 -19.97 2.05 -12.57
N GLY A 278 -20.40 2.57 -13.72
CA GLY A 278 -21.18 3.83 -13.80
C GLY A 278 -20.35 5.09 -14.01
N LEU A 279 -19.03 4.96 -14.22
CA LEU A 279 -18.16 6.04 -14.67
C LEU A 279 -18.21 6.18 -16.20
N ASP A 280 -19.00 7.14 -16.69
CA ASP A 280 -19.03 7.54 -18.10
C ASP A 280 -18.21 8.83 -18.36
N GLU A 281 -18.06 9.23 -19.62
CA GLU A 281 -17.32 10.44 -20.01
C GLU A 281 -17.86 11.74 -19.39
N THR A 282 -19.18 11.84 -19.16
CA THR A 282 -19.79 13.02 -18.53
C THR A 282 -19.55 13.06 -17.02
N VAL A 283 -19.58 11.89 -16.37
CA VAL A 283 -19.21 11.71 -14.96
C VAL A 283 -17.72 12.01 -14.76
N LEU A 284 -16.85 11.51 -15.64
CA LEU A 284 -15.40 11.79 -15.62
C LEU A 284 -15.12 13.29 -15.75
N ALA A 285 -15.69 13.94 -16.76
CA ALA A 285 -15.51 15.38 -16.99
C ALA A 285 -16.03 16.22 -15.81
N THR A 286 -17.15 15.81 -15.20
CA THR A 286 -17.71 16.44 -13.99
C THR A 286 -16.75 16.27 -12.81
N LEU A 287 -16.27 15.05 -12.54
CA LEU A 287 -15.30 14.79 -11.47
C LEU A 287 -14.04 15.63 -11.64
N PHE A 288 -13.45 15.67 -12.83
CA PHE A 288 -12.24 16.46 -13.11
C PHE A 288 -12.45 17.97 -12.97
N ARG A 289 -13.63 18.49 -13.34
CA ARG A 289 -13.99 19.89 -13.15
C ARG A 289 -14.18 20.25 -11.67
N ASP A 290 -14.72 19.32 -10.89
CA ASP A 290 -15.11 19.56 -9.50
C ASP A 290 -13.98 19.21 -8.49
N LEU A 291 -12.79 18.81 -8.97
CA LEU A 291 -11.58 18.64 -8.16
C LEU A 291 -11.10 19.98 -7.55
N PRO A 292 -10.43 20.00 -6.38
CA PRO A 292 -9.86 21.22 -5.78
C PRO A 292 -8.50 21.62 -6.38
N LYS A 293 -8.20 22.92 -6.52
CA LYS A 293 -6.83 23.38 -6.88
C LYS A 293 -5.82 22.85 -5.84
N HIS A 294 -4.60 22.50 -6.26
CA HIS A 294 -3.56 21.86 -5.43
C HIS A 294 -3.99 20.51 -4.83
N CYS A 295 -4.08 19.49 -5.67
CA CYS A 295 -4.29 18.10 -5.25
C CYS A 295 -3.48 17.11 -6.10
N ILE A 296 -3.39 15.87 -5.62
CA ILE A 296 -2.92 14.74 -6.41
C ILE A 296 -4.14 13.98 -6.93
N VAL A 297 -4.26 13.89 -8.26
CA VAL A 297 -5.20 12.97 -8.92
C VAL A 297 -4.48 11.65 -9.11
N LEU A 298 -5.04 10.56 -8.59
CA LEU A 298 -4.48 9.22 -8.71
C LEU A 298 -5.39 8.36 -9.59
N LEU A 299 -4.94 8.02 -10.79
CA LEU A 299 -5.60 7.04 -11.65
C LEU A 299 -4.92 5.69 -11.42
N GLU A 300 -5.61 4.76 -10.75
CA GLU A 300 -5.05 3.44 -10.47
C GLU A 300 -5.33 2.45 -11.61
N ASP A 301 -4.32 1.60 -11.87
CA ASP A 301 -4.34 0.47 -12.81
C ASP A 301 -4.95 0.82 -14.18
N ILE A 302 -4.43 1.88 -14.81
CA ILE A 302 -4.96 2.45 -16.06
C ILE A 302 -4.91 1.50 -17.26
N ASP A 303 -4.18 0.39 -17.17
CA ASP A 303 -4.18 -0.68 -18.17
C ASP A 303 -5.40 -1.63 -18.09
N GLU A 304 -6.10 -1.66 -16.95
CA GLU A 304 -7.34 -2.44 -16.78
C GLU A 304 -8.58 -1.73 -17.35
N ALA A 305 -8.50 -0.42 -17.62
CA ALA A 305 -9.56 0.43 -18.14
C ALA A 305 -10.12 0.04 -19.52
N GLY A 306 -9.60 -1.02 -20.15
CA GLY A 306 -9.97 -1.42 -21.52
C GLY A 306 -9.46 -0.48 -22.62
N ILE A 307 -8.67 0.53 -22.24
CA ILE A 307 -8.03 1.55 -23.10
C ILE A 307 -6.88 0.90 -23.90
N LYS A 308 -7.24 0.01 -24.83
CA LYS A 308 -6.29 -0.67 -25.72
C LYS A 308 -5.79 0.30 -26.80
N LYS A 309 -4.54 0.09 -27.25
CA LYS A 309 -3.96 0.73 -28.44
C LYS A 309 -4.98 0.77 -29.59
N ARG A 310 -5.08 1.92 -30.26
CA ARG A 310 -5.83 2.05 -31.52
C ARG A 310 -5.29 1.04 -32.54
N SER A 311 -6.03 -0.04 -32.79
CA SER A 311 -5.70 -1.00 -33.85
C SER A 311 -6.04 -0.39 -35.20
N SER A 312 -5.02 -0.01 -35.97
CA SER A 312 -5.11 -0.07 -37.43
C SER A 312 -5.39 -1.53 -37.85
N ASP A 313 -6.03 -1.70 -39.01
CA ASP A 313 -6.34 -2.99 -39.65
C ASP A 313 -7.49 -3.82 -39.03
N SER A 314 -8.66 -3.19 -38.89
CA SER A 314 -9.94 -3.90 -39.00
C SER A 314 -11.02 -2.97 -39.57
N PRO A 315 -11.52 -3.17 -40.80
CA PRO A 315 -12.68 -2.43 -41.29
C PRO A 315 -13.94 -2.86 -40.50
N PRO A 316 -14.91 -1.96 -40.26
CA PRO A 316 -16.12 -2.30 -39.54
C PRO A 316 -17.02 -3.23 -40.37
N SER A 317 -16.89 -4.55 -40.16
CA SER A 317 -17.71 -5.57 -40.81
C SER A 317 -19.11 -5.67 -40.17
N GLY A 318 -19.88 -4.58 -40.23
CA GLY A 318 -21.30 -4.56 -39.90
C GLY A 318 -22.13 -4.72 -41.16
N LYS A 319 -22.78 -5.87 -41.36
CA LYS A 319 -23.90 -5.96 -42.31
C LYS A 319 -25.13 -5.28 -41.68
N PRO A 320 -25.91 -4.49 -42.42
CA PRO A 320 -27.12 -3.89 -41.90
C PRO A 320 -28.26 -4.91 -41.88
N ASP A 321 -28.61 -5.42 -40.70
CA ASP A 321 -29.86 -6.17 -40.54
C ASP A 321 -31.05 -5.21 -40.52
N HIS A 322 -31.81 -5.19 -41.62
CA HIS A 322 -33.10 -4.52 -41.69
C HIS A 322 -34.15 -5.29 -40.88
N ASN A 323 -34.30 -4.96 -39.60
CA ASN A 323 -35.56 -5.19 -38.87
C ASN A 323 -35.71 -4.17 -37.74
N GLY A 324 -36.70 -3.28 -37.89
CA GLY A 324 -36.89 -2.15 -36.98
C GLY A 324 -37.50 -2.53 -35.64
N VAL A 325 -36.66 -2.64 -34.62
CA VAL A 325 -36.85 -1.96 -33.32
C VAL A 325 -35.46 -1.55 -32.85
N ASP A 326 -35.21 -0.25 -32.66
CA ASP A 326 -33.91 0.27 -32.20
C ASP A 326 -33.62 -0.16 -30.74
N ARG A 327 -33.17 -1.40 -30.57
CA ARG A 327 -32.45 -1.82 -29.37
C ARG A 327 -31.03 -1.27 -29.45
N ILE A 328 -30.92 0.02 -29.14
CA ILE A 328 -29.63 0.65 -28.82
C ILE A 328 -28.96 -0.24 -27.77
N HIS A 329 -27.92 -0.96 -28.17
CA HIS A 329 -27.08 -1.70 -27.26
C HIS A 329 -26.30 -0.68 -26.42
N TRP A 330 -26.88 -0.26 -25.30
CA TRP A 330 -26.10 0.33 -24.21
C TRP A 330 -25.13 -0.72 -23.69
N SER A 331 -23.93 -0.76 -24.27
CA SER A 331 -22.77 -1.29 -23.57
C SER A 331 -22.65 -0.56 -22.24
N PRO A 332 -22.40 -1.27 -21.12
CA PRO A 332 -22.26 -0.62 -19.82
C PRO A 332 -21.12 0.40 -19.89
N GLY A 333 -21.38 1.60 -19.37
CA GLY A 333 -20.57 2.80 -19.63
C GLY A 333 -19.08 2.59 -19.34
N SER A 334 -18.30 2.44 -20.41
CA SER A 334 -16.85 2.38 -20.35
C SER A 334 -16.27 3.76 -20.66
N VAL A 335 -15.34 4.21 -19.82
CA VAL A 335 -14.56 5.42 -20.09
C VAL A 335 -13.76 5.21 -21.37
N THR A 336 -13.90 6.12 -22.34
CA THR A 336 -13.10 6.06 -23.57
C THR A 336 -11.69 6.60 -23.33
N LEU A 337 -10.69 6.13 -24.10
CA LEU A 337 -9.36 6.75 -24.13
C LEU A 337 -9.46 8.26 -24.34
N SER A 338 -10.28 8.68 -25.32
CA SER A 338 -10.48 10.10 -25.64
C SER A 338 -10.99 10.91 -24.45
N ALA A 339 -11.90 10.35 -23.65
CA ALA A 339 -12.40 11.00 -22.43
C ALA A 339 -11.26 11.28 -21.43
N VAL A 340 -10.39 10.29 -21.17
CA VAL A 340 -9.22 10.46 -20.28
C VAL A 340 -8.23 11.48 -20.85
N LEU A 341 -7.95 11.43 -22.16
CA LEU A 341 -7.05 12.39 -22.81
C LEU A 341 -7.59 13.83 -22.76
N ASN A 342 -8.90 14.01 -22.93
CA ASN A 342 -9.56 15.32 -22.85
C ASN A 342 -9.64 15.84 -21.41
N ALA A 343 -9.86 14.96 -20.43
CA ALA A 343 -9.90 15.33 -19.01
C ALA A 343 -8.52 15.72 -18.45
N THR A 344 -7.45 15.09 -18.94
CA THR A 344 -6.07 15.33 -18.48
C THR A 344 -5.39 16.50 -19.19
N ASP A 345 -5.65 16.70 -20.49
CA ASP A 345 -4.88 17.61 -21.34
C ASP A 345 -5.73 18.30 -22.43
N GLY A 346 -7.05 18.29 -22.30
CA GLY A 346 -7.94 19.06 -23.15
C GLY A 346 -7.83 20.57 -22.90
N VAL A 347 -8.40 21.37 -23.81
CA VAL A 347 -8.45 22.85 -23.72
C VAL A 347 -9.18 23.33 -22.45
N ALA A 348 -10.10 22.53 -21.92
CA ALA A 348 -10.83 22.80 -20.67
C ALA A 348 -10.22 22.09 -19.44
N ALA A 349 -9.09 21.40 -19.56
CA ALA A 349 -8.46 20.67 -18.45
C ALA A 349 -7.78 21.63 -17.48
N GLN A 350 -8.19 21.57 -16.20
CA GLN A 350 -7.78 22.52 -15.17
C GLN A 350 -6.32 22.35 -14.72
N GLU A 351 -5.68 23.46 -14.38
CA GLU A 351 -4.27 23.55 -13.96
C GLU A 351 -4.09 23.53 -12.43
N ASN A 352 -2.84 23.61 -11.95
CA ASN A 352 -2.45 23.51 -10.53
C ASN A 352 -2.73 22.12 -9.93
N ARG A 353 -2.45 21.07 -10.69
CA ARG A 353 -2.72 19.66 -10.35
C ARG A 353 -1.53 18.77 -10.66
N ILE A 354 -1.30 17.78 -9.80
CA ILE A 354 -0.40 16.66 -10.08
C ILE A 354 -1.25 15.46 -10.46
N LEU A 355 -0.92 14.84 -11.59
CA LEU A 355 -1.50 13.58 -12.03
C LEU A 355 -0.51 12.45 -11.75
N ILE A 356 -0.94 11.43 -11.02
CA ILE A 356 -0.20 10.18 -10.86
C ILE A 356 -1.04 9.06 -11.49
N MET A 357 -0.44 8.32 -12.41
CA MET A 357 -1.02 7.13 -13.02
C MET A 357 -0.23 5.90 -12.60
N THR A 358 -0.91 4.82 -12.19
CA THR A 358 -0.28 3.52 -11.91
C THR A 358 -0.65 2.49 -12.97
N THR A 359 0.28 1.59 -13.30
CA THR A 359 0.03 0.50 -14.24
C THR A 359 0.86 -0.73 -13.92
N ASN A 360 0.31 -1.92 -14.14
CA ASN A 360 1.06 -3.18 -14.11
C ASN A 360 1.72 -3.49 -15.46
N HIS A 361 1.15 -2.96 -16.55
CA HIS A 361 1.45 -3.32 -17.93
C HIS A 361 1.66 -2.08 -18.82
N PRO A 362 2.82 -1.38 -18.72
CA PRO A 362 3.11 -0.18 -19.50
C PRO A 362 3.06 -0.42 -21.02
N GLU A 363 3.27 -1.65 -21.48
CA GLU A 363 3.22 -2.07 -22.89
C GLU A 363 1.82 -2.03 -23.51
N ARG A 364 0.77 -2.10 -22.66
CA ARG A 364 -0.65 -2.06 -23.06
C ARG A 364 -1.16 -0.64 -23.28
N LEU A 365 -0.49 0.37 -22.70
CA LEU A 365 -0.92 1.76 -22.75
C LEU A 365 -0.83 2.33 -24.17
N ASP A 366 -1.80 3.18 -24.52
CA ASP A 366 -1.75 3.92 -25.78
C ASP A 366 -0.65 5.00 -25.73
N PRO A 367 0.24 5.11 -26.75
CA PRO A 367 1.28 6.12 -26.79
C PRO A 367 0.79 7.58 -26.66
N ALA A 368 -0.49 7.86 -26.92
CA ALA A 368 -1.08 9.18 -26.71
C ALA A 368 -1.21 9.59 -25.23
N LEU A 369 -1.25 8.63 -24.29
CA LEU A 369 -1.17 8.90 -22.84
C LEU A 369 0.27 9.29 -22.44
N LEU A 370 1.27 8.73 -23.11
CA LEU A 370 2.69 8.81 -22.74
C LEU A 370 3.41 10.07 -23.26
N ARG A 371 2.67 11.06 -23.76
CA ARG A 371 3.21 12.31 -24.33
C ARG A 371 3.55 13.32 -23.23
N PRO A 372 4.58 14.17 -23.42
CA PRO A 372 4.84 15.31 -22.55
C PRO A 372 3.59 16.20 -22.40
N GLY A 373 3.37 16.76 -21.20
CA GLY A 373 2.13 17.44 -20.82
C GLY A 373 1.06 16.52 -20.21
N ARG A 374 1.21 15.19 -20.35
CA ARG A 374 0.37 14.14 -19.72
C ARG A 374 1.18 13.21 -18.84
N VAL A 375 2.35 12.81 -19.32
CA VAL A 375 3.37 12.06 -18.58
C VAL A 375 4.71 12.72 -18.85
N ASP A 376 5.20 13.44 -17.86
CA ASP A 376 6.48 14.15 -17.90
C ASP A 376 7.59 13.31 -17.26
N MET A 377 7.26 12.51 -16.24
CA MET A 377 8.20 11.61 -15.57
C MET A 377 7.66 10.17 -15.52
N LYS A 378 8.55 9.20 -15.79
CA LYS A 378 8.25 7.76 -15.78
C LYS A 378 9.10 7.06 -14.72
N ILE A 379 8.45 6.33 -13.80
CA ILE A 379 9.06 5.75 -12.60
C ILE A 379 8.88 4.23 -12.65
N ASN A 380 9.97 3.51 -12.91
CA ASN A 380 9.99 2.05 -12.94
C ASN A 380 10.21 1.45 -11.53
N MET A 381 9.16 0.86 -10.97
CA MET A 381 9.16 0.05 -9.76
C MET A 381 9.22 -1.44 -10.13
N GLY A 382 10.44 -1.90 -10.43
CA GLY A 382 10.73 -3.26 -10.89
C GLY A 382 10.70 -4.32 -9.77
N ARG A 383 11.21 -5.51 -10.11
CA ARG A 383 11.58 -6.52 -9.12
C ARG A 383 12.84 -6.06 -8.36
N VAL A 384 13.01 -6.61 -7.16
CA VAL A 384 13.99 -6.19 -6.16
C VAL A 384 15.42 -6.47 -6.60
N GLU A 385 16.27 -5.46 -6.53
CA GLU A 385 17.73 -5.58 -6.62
C GLU A 385 18.39 -5.72 -5.23
N TRP A 386 19.67 -6.11 -5.19
CA TRP A 386 20.43 -6.32 -3.95
C TRP A 386 20.30 -5.16 -2.94
N GLN A 387 20.41 -3.91 -3.41
CA GLN A 387 20.28 -2.72 -2.55
C GLN A 387 18.88 -2.57 -1.96
N GLU A 388 17.85 -2.92 -2.73
CA GLU A 388 16.45 -2.87 -2.34
C GLU A 388 16.10 -4.03 -1.38
N ALA A 389 16.71 -5.22 -1.56
CA ALA A 389 16.59 -6.33 -0.61
C ALA A 389 17.16 -5.96 0.77
N ARG A 390 18.35 -5.35 0.80
CA ARG A 390 18.93 -4.78 2.03
C ARG A 390 18.01 -3.72 2.63
N GLN A 391 17.47 -2.82 1.81
CA GLN A 391 16.54 -1.78 2.27
C GLN A 391 15.29 -2.35 2.93
N ILE A 392 14.66 -3.39 2.35
CA ILE A 392 13.49 -4.07 2.93
C ILE A 392 13.85 -4.70 4.28
N PHE A 393 15.02 -5.32 4.41
CA PHE A 393 15.47 -5.91 5.67
C PHE A 393 15.58 -4.83 6.77
N LEU A 394 16.27 -3.72 6.47
CA LEU A 394 16.41 -2.59 7.41
C LEU A 394 15.04 -1.99 7.78
N MET A 395 14.09 -1.90 6.85
CA MET A 395 12.72 -1.42 7.11
C MET A 395 11.92 -2.27 8.11
N VAL A 396 12.22 -3.56 8.24
CA VAL A 396 11.50 -4.47 9.15
C VAL A 396 12.12 -4.45 10.55
N TYR A 397 13.44 -4.27 10.65
CA TYR A 397 14.18 -4.42 11.91
C TYR A 397 14.69 -3.12 12.54
N LEU A 398 14.66 -1.99 11.83
CA LEU A 398 14.95 -0.67 12.38
C LEU A 398 13.68 0.18 12.48
N GLN A 399 13.65 1.10 13.42
CA GLN A 399 12.58 2.10 13.54
C GLN A 399 12.70 3.13 12.39
N PRO A 400 11.58 3.59 11.80
CA PRO A 400 11.63 4.66 10.81
C PRO A 400 12.12 5.96 11.44
N THR A 401 13.18 6.55 10.91
CA THR A 401 13.68 7.88 11.32
C THR A 401 13.14 9.00 10.43
N ASP A 402 12.60 10.04 11.05
CA ASP A 402 12.11 11.27 10.39
C ASP A 402 13.22 12.24 9.96
N THR A 403 14.49 11.94 10.29
CA THR A 403 15.59 12.91 10.27
C THR A 403 16.11 13.29 8.88
N ARG A 404 15.92 12.43 7.87
CA ARG A 404 16.24 12.74 6.46
C ARG A 404 15.22 12.09 5.52
N PHE A 405 14.60 12.91 4.67
CA PHE A 405 13.40 12.55 3.90
C PHE A 405 13.56 11.42 2.88
N MET A 406 14.78 11.05 2.50
CA MET A 406 15.05 10.09 1.43
C MET A 406 15.71 8.78 1.91
N GLU A 407 16.50 8.84 2.98
CA GLU A 407 17.45 7.78 3.32
C GLU A 407 16.94 6.87 4.45
N ILE A 408 16.98 5.55 4.24
CA ILE A 408 17.05 4.61 5.36
C ILE A 408 18.52 4.47 5.70
N THR A 409 18.96 5.16 6.75
CA THR A 409 20.32 5.04 7.24
C THR A 409 20.40 3.95 8.30
N PRO A 410 21.49 3.16 8.35
CA PRO A 410 21.79 2.25 9.47
C PRO A 410 22.25 3.02 10.73
N LEU A 411 21.76 4.26 10.92
CA LEU A 411 21.86 5.07 12.13
C LEU A 411 20.52 5.08 12.90
N SER A 412 19.50 4.38 12.37
CA SER A 412 18.18 4.26 12.96
C SER A 412 18.19 3.26 14.13
N ILE A 413 17.41 3.52 15.19
CA ILE A 413 17.39 2.66 16.38
C ILE A 413 16.78 1.28 16.01
N PRO A 414 17.34 0.15 16.48
CA PRO A 414 16.72 -1.16 16.38
C PRO A 414 15.27 -1.19 16.86
N ALA A 415 14.39 -1.89 16.12
CA ALA A 415 12.98 -2.05 16.48
C ALA A 415 12.78 -2.96 17.71
N ASN A 416 13.72 -3.87 17.95
CA ASN A 416 13.82 -4.66 19.17
C ASN A 416 15.14 -4.31 19.91
N PRO A 417 15.12 -3.88 21.19
CA PRO A 417 16.32 -3.56 21.96
C PRO A 417 17.28 -4.74 22.19
N ASP A 418 16.85 -5.99 21.97
CA ASP A 418 17.72 -7.18 22.08
C ASP A 418 18.86 -7.19 21.03
N TRP A 419 18.71 -6.45 19.93
CA TRP A 419 19.61 -6.46 18.78
C TRP A 419 20.44 -5.19 18.68
N ARG A 420 21.73 -5.33 18.34
CA ARG A 420 22.58 -4.16 18.04
C ARG A 420 22.42 -3.74 16.59
N LEU A 421 22.67 -2.46 16.35
CA LEU A 421 22.60 -1.84 15.05
C LEU A 421 23.59 -2.43 14.04
N GLU A 422 24.82 -2.71 14.49
CA GLU A 422 25.87 -3.37 13.73
C GLU A 422 25.49 -4.82 13.34
N ASP A 423 24.89 -5.58 14.25
CA ASP A 423 24.40 -6.94 13.98
C ASP A 423 23.30 -6.92 12.90
N ILE A 424 22.34 -5.98 12.99
CA ILE A 424 21.28 -5.82 11.99
C ILE A 424 21.86 -5.40 10.63
N ASP A 425 22.85 -4.51 10.58
CA ASP A 425 23.44 -4.08 9.31
C ASP A 425 24.23 -5.21 8.61
N ASN A 426 25.00 -5.98 9.40
CA ASN A 426 25.69 -7.18 8.93
C ASN A 426 24.69 -8.24 8.43
N LEU A 427 23.63 -8.52 9.19
CA LEU A 427 22.56 -9.44 8.78
C LEU A 427 21.80 -8.94 7.54
N SER A 428 21.60 -7.62 7.38
CA SER A 428 20.97 -7.05 6.19
C SER A 428 21.79 -7.27 4.93
N THR A 429 23.12 -7.22 5.06
CA THR A 429 24.08 -7.46 3.98
C THR A 429 24.09 -8.95 3.61
N ALA A 430 24.14 -9.83 4.61
CA ALA A 430 24.09 -11.28 4.42
C ALA A 430 22.76 -11.76 3.82
N PHE A 431 21.63 -11.19 4.26
CA PHE A 431 20.31 -11.42 3.64
C PHE A 431 20.34 -11.02 2.16
N ALA A 432 20.76 -9.79 1.87
CA ALA A 432 20.76 -9.26 0.51
C ALA A 432 21.64 -10.07 -0.45
N SER A 433 22.81 -10.57 -0.01
CA SER A 433 23.68 -11.42 -0.83
C SER A 433 23.06 -12.77 -1.22
N GLU A 434 22.10 -13.27 -0.45
CA GLU A 434 21.38 -14.52 -0.75
C GLU A 434 20.14 -14.29 -1.64
N ILE A 435 19.71 -13.05 -1.87
CA ILE A 435 18.56 -12.73 -2.73
C ILE A 435 19.00 -12.51 -4.19
N PRO A 436 18.55 -13.32 -5.17
CA PRO A 436 18.86 -13.09 -6.58
C PRO A 436 18.19 -11.82 -7.10
N SER A 437 18.98 -10.96 -7.74
CA SER A 437 18.53 -9.76 -8.46
C SER A 437 17.36 -10.04 -9.40
N GLY A 438 16.37 -9.15 -9.40
CA GLY A 438 15.25 -9.22 -10.32
C GLY A 438 14.32 -10.42 -10.12
N ARG A 439 14.48 -11.24 -9.06
CA ARG A 439 13.63 -12.42 -8.82
C ARG A 439 12.37 -12.11 -8.04
N PHE A 440 12.48 -11.42 -6.91
CA PHE A 440 11.35 -11.18 -5.99
C PHE A 440 10.79 -9.77 -6.12
N THR A 441 9.53 -9.58 -5.72
CA THR A 441 8.90 -8.28 -5.51
C THR A 441 9.11 -7.81 -4.07
N ALA A 442 8.94 -6.50 -3.83
CA ALA A 442 9.09 -5.93 -2.49
C ALA A 442 8.11 -6.55 -1.48
N THR A 443 6.87 -6.80 -1.90
CA THR A 443 5.85 -7.46 -1.05
C THR A 443 6.19 -8.92 -0.72
N GLU A 444 6.80 -9.69 -1.63
CA GLU A 444 7.20 -11.08 -1.35
C GLU A 444 8.29 -11.14 -0.26
N LEU A 445 9.36 -10.35 -0.38
CA LEU A 445 10.41 -10.29 0.64
C LEU A 445 9.90 -9.71 1.97
N GLN A 446 9.05 -8.66 1.92
CA GLN A 446 8.45 -8.10 3.13
C GLN A 446 7.57 -9.13 3.85
N ARG A 447 6.76 -9.91 3.12
CA ARG A 447 5.93 -10.98 3.68
C ARG A 447 6.77 -12.10 4.30
N TYR A 448 7.92 -12.43 3.72
CA TYR A 448 8.88 -13.37 4.32
C TYR A 448 9.42 -12.84 5.65
N LEU A 449 10.00 -11.63 5.65
CA LEU A 449 10.66 -11.03 6.82
C LEU A 449 9.68 -10.79 7.99
N LEU A 450 8.42 -10.48 7.71
CA LEU A 450 7.37 -10.33 8.73
C LEU A 450 7.07 -11.62 9.53
N GLN A 451 7.41 -12.80 9.01
CA GLN A 451 7.32 -14.06 9.77
C GLN A 451 8.38 -14.08 10.89
N TYR A 452 9.52 -13.45 10.66
CA TYR A 452 10.68 -13.38 11.56
C TYR A 452 10.83 -12.01 12.23
N LYS A 453 9.74 -11.27 12.43
CA LYS A 453 9.68 -9.86 12.90
C LYS A 453 10.42 -9.51 14.21
N ARG A 454 10.93 -10.48 14.97
CA ARG A 454 11.70 -10.29 16.21
C ARG A 454 13.12 -10.88 16.16
N ASP A 455 13.42 -11.69 15.14
CA ASP A 455 14.67 -12.43 15.01
C ASP A 455 15.22 -12.30 13.56
N PRO A 456 15.99 -11.23 13.27
CA PRO A 456 16.69 -11.07 11.99
C PRO A 456 17.68 -12.21 11.68
N SER A 457 18.24 -12.89 12.68
CA SER A 457 19.16 -14.02 12.46
C SER A 457 18.43 -15.25 11.94
N ALA A 458 17.25 -15.59 12.50
CA ALA A 458 16.39 -16.63 11.96
C ALA A 458 15.94 -16.32 10.52
N ALA A 459 15.70 -15.06 10.18
CA ALA A 459 15.36 -14.65 8.82
C ALA A 459 16.50 -14.90 7.82
N VAL A 460 17.75 -14.61 8.19
CA VAL A 460 18.93 -14.92 7.37
C VAL A 460 19.15 -16.43 7.27
N ARG A 461 19.14 -17.16 8.39
CA ARG A 461 19.33 -18.62 8.39
C ARG A 461 18.31 -19.38 7.53
N ASN A 462 17.07 -18.91 7.47
CA ASN A 462 16.01 -19.55 6.70
C ASN A 462 15.82 -18.99 5.28
N VAL A 463 16.60 -18.00 4.83
CA VAL A 463 16.38 -17.33 3.53
C VAL A 463 16.37 -18.31 2.35
N LYS A 464 17.17 -19.39 2.44
CA LYS A 464 17.20 -20.45 1.43
C LYS A 464 15.86 -21.17 1.28
N ARG A 465 15.03 -21.26 2.33
CA ARG A 465 13.66 -21.81 2.22
C ARG A 465 12.79 -20.97 1.27
N LEU A 466 12.90 -19.63 1.34
CA LEU A 466 12.22 -18.71 0.41
C LEU A 466 12.72 -18.89 -1.03
N LEU A 467 14.03 -19.08 -1.23
CA LEU A 467 14.62 -19.33 -2.56
C LEU A 467 14.12 -20.62 -3.22
N PHE A 468 13.62 -21.56 -2.42
CA PHE A 468 13.07 -22.83 -2.88
C PHE A 468 11.54 -22.89 -2.89
N GLY A 469 10.86 -21.77 -2.62
CA GLY A 469 9.39 -21.70 -2.63
C GLY A 469 8.72 -22.52 -1.53
N LEU A 470 9.44 -22.79 -0.44
CA LEU A 470 8.96 -23.59 0.69
C LEU A 470 8.27 -22.66 1.69
N GLU A 471 7.02 -22.94 2.03
CA GLU A 471 6.38 -22.34 3.19
C GLU A 471 7.01 -22.95 4.46
N CYS A 472 6.85 -22.30 5.63
CA CYS A 472 7.50 -22.76 6.87
C CYS A 472 7.18 -24.21 7.26
N ASP A 473 6.03 -24.72 6.81
CA ASP A 473 5.52 -26.07 7.07
C ASP A 473 5.56 -26.99 5.83
N THR A 474 6.17 -26.58 4.70
CA THR A 474 6.22 -27.44 3.50
C THR A 474 7.31 -28.50 3.59
N ASP A 475 6.89 -29.78 3.63
CA ASP A 475 7.76 -30.94 3.73
C ASP A 475 8.64 -31.15 2.48
N LEU A 476 9.89 -30.68 2.55
CA LEU A 476 10.94 -30.89 1.55
C LEU A 476 11.14 -32.36 1.16
N TRP A 477 10.85 -33.28 2.07
CA TRP A 477 11.02 -34.72 1.85
C TRP A 477 9.94 -35.34 0.95
N ALA A 478 8.85 -34.61 0.66
CA ALA A 478 7.76 -35.04 -0.22
C ALA A 478 7.96 -34.61 -1.69
N PHE A 479 8.97 -33.79 -2.00
CA PHE A 479 9.25 -33.37 -3.37
C PHE A 479 9.67 -34.56 -4.24
N ARG A 480 9.18 -34.61 -5.48
CA ARG A 480 9.55 -35.64 -6.44
C ARG A 480 10.88 -35.31 -7.11
N ILE A 481 11.74 -36.30 -7.19
CA ILE A 481 12.93 -36.33 -8.04
C ILE A 481 12.45 -36.75 -9.44
N THR A 482 12.79 -35.98 -10.48
CA THR A 482 12.09 -36.07 -11.78
C THR A 482 12.97 -36.21 -13.02
N GLU A 483 14.24 -35.82 -12.94
CA GLU A 483 15.15 -35.77 -14.10
C GLU A 483 16.41 -36.62 -13.82
N SER A 484 16.95 -37.30 -14.83
CA SER A 484 18.25 -38.01 -14.73
C SER A 484 19.40 -37.10 -15.20
N PRO A 485 20.57 -37.06 -14.52
CA PRO A 485 20.85 -37.70 -13.23
C PRO A 485 19.99 -37.11 -12.12
N HIS A 486 19.62 -37.94 -11.15
CA HIS A 486 18.50 -37.75 -10.21
C HIS A 486 18.51 -36.40 -9.47
N ARG A 487 17.86 -35.41 -10.09
CA ARG A 487 17.84 -33.99 -9.71
C ARG A 487 16.46 -33.54 -9.25
N LEU A 488 16.48 -32.60 -8.31
CA LEU A 488 15.30 -31.85 -7.87
C LEU A 488 15.28 -30.50 -8.60
N ARG A 489 14.27 -30.29 -9.43
CA ARG A 489 14.09 -29.04 -10.16
C ARG A 489 13.26 -28.07 -9.33
N ILE A 490 13.84 -26.91 -9.03
CA ILE A 490 13.17 -25.88 -8.25
C ILE A 490 13.19 -24.58 -9.07
N HIS A 491 12.02 -24.24 -9.60
CA HIS A 491 11.86 -23.29 -10.71
C HIS A 491 12.71 -23.73 -11.93
N ASP A 492 13.57 -22.84 -12.44
CA ASP A 492 14.36 -23.09 -13.65
C ASP A 492 15.72 -23.76 -13.40
N THR A 493 16.08 -24.00 -12.14
CA THR A 493 17.38 -24.60 -11.76
C THR A 493 17.19 -26.05 -11.30
N ALA A 494 17.99 -26.96 -11.86
CA ALA A 494 18.04 -28.36 -11.46
C ALA A 494 19.19 -28.60 -10.47
N TYR A 495 18.86 -29.03 -9.25
CA TYR A 495 19.81 -29.24 -8.17
C TYR A 495 20.10 -30.72 -7.96
N CYS A 496 21.38 -31.07 -7.81
CA CYS A 496 21.79 -32.37 -7.29
C CYS A 496 21.50 -32.42 -5.78
N VAL A 497 20.69 -33.39 -5.34
CA VAL A 497 20.24 -33.47 -3.94
C VAL A 497 21.18 -34.34 -3.12
N ARG A 498 21.55 -33.85 -1.93
CA ARG A 498 22.27 -34.59 -0.90
C ARG A 498 21.48 -34.56 0.41
N VAL A 499 21.29 -35.71 1.04
CA VAL A 499 20.57 -35.85 2.31
C VAL A 499 21.52 -36.15 3.46
N SER A 500 21.21 -35.71 4.69
CA SER A 500 22.05 -35.93 5.88
C SER A 500 21.22 -36.24 7.12
N ALA A 501 21.49 -37.38 7.78
CA ALA A 501 20.73 -37.90 8.91
C ALA A 501 21.41 -37.61 10.26
N HIS A 502 20.85 -36.71 11.06
CA HIS A 502 21.32 -36.37 12.40
C HIS A 502 20.53 -37.21 13.41
N VAL A 503 21.10 -38.36 13.79
CA VAL A 503 20.51 -39.29 14.76
C VAL A 503 20.97 -38.91 16.17
N PHE A 504 20.03 -38.73 17.09
CA PHE A 504 20.31 -38.41 18.50
C PHE A 504 19.95 -39.56 19.45
N LEU A 505 20.79 -39.76 20.45
CA LEU A 505 20.58 -40.65 21.59
C LEU A 505 20.63 -39.84 22.88
N TRP A 506 19.64 -40.02 23.74
CA TRP A 506 19.59 -39.39 25.06
C TRP A 506 20.18 -40.33 26.13
N VAL A 507 21.20 -39.86 26.84
CA VAL A 507 21.83 -40.59 27.95
C VAL A 507 21.81 -39.71 29.19
N SER A 508 20.99 -40.09 30.18
CA SER A 508 20.84 -39.36 31.45
C SER A 508 20.52 -37.87 31.26
N GLY A 509 19.61 -37.55 30.34
CA GLY A 509 19.21 -36.16 30.03
C GLY A 509 20.20 -35.37 29.17
N ASN A 510 21.30 -35.97 28.71
CA ASN A 510 22.23 -35.33 27.78
C ASN A 510 22.09 -35.91 26.37
N PRO A 511 21.90 -35.07 25.33
CA PRO A 511 21.85 -35.53 23.95
C PRO A 511 23.25 -35.90 23.44
N ARG A 512 23.33 -36.94 22.61
CA ARG A 512 24.53 -37.35 21.87
C ARG A 512 24.18 -37.60 20.42
N ILE A 513 25.02 -37.16 19.48
CA ILE A 513 24.81 -37.37 18.05
C ILE A 513 25.63 -38.57 17.54
N LEU A 514 25.06 -39.33 16.61
CA LEU A 514 25.78 -40.38 15.89
C LEU A 514 26.74 -39.78 14.85
N LEU A 515 28.02 -40.11 14.96
CA LEU A 515 29.02 -39.87 13.93
C LEU A 515 29.60 -41.19 13.43
N ILE A 516 29.86 -41.26 12.13
CA ILE A 516 30.54 -42.38 11.46
C ILE A 516 31.87 -41.88 10.86
N GLN A 517 32.93 -42.68 11.00
CA GLN A 517 34.25 -42.37 10.47
C GLN A 517 34.42 -43.00 9.08
N ARG A 518 34.99 -42.24 8.14
CA ARG A 518 35.30 -42.73 6.79
C ARG A 518 36.46 -43.73 6.83
N ALA A 519 36.32 -44.85 6.12
CA ALA A 519 37.35 -45.87 6.02
C ALA A 519 38.59 -45.34 5.26
N LEU A 520 39.75 -45.99 5.46
CA LEU A 520 41.02 -45.61 4.83
C LEU A 520 41.01 -45.68 3.29
N CYS A 521 40.08 -46.43 2.71
CA CYS A 521 39.88 -46.61 1.27
C CYS A 521 38.93 -45.59 0.62
N ASP A 522 38.26 -44.73 1.41
CA ASP A 522 37.39 -43.68 0.89
C ASP A 522 38.22 -42.40 0.59
N SER A 523 37.71 -41.57 -0.31
CA SER A 523 38.10 -40.16 -0.41
C SER A 523 38.05 -39.47 0.96
N GLU A 524 39.09 -38.72 1.34
CA GLU A 524 39.20 -38.06 2.65
C GLU A 524 39.09 -39.05 3.85
N PRO A 525 40.08 -39.96 4.02
CA PRO A 525 40.06 -40.95 5.09
C PRO A 525 40.14 -40.31 6.49
N GLU A 526 39.75 -41.08 7.51
CA GLU A 526 39.74 -40.69 8.94
C GLU A 526 38.77 -39.57 9.36
N PHE A 527 38.15 -38.85 8.42
CA PHE A 527 37.16 -37.81 8.74
C PHE A 527 35.86 -38.40 9.30
N TRP A 528 35.24 -37.65 10.20
CA TRP A 528 33.96 -37.97 10.83
C TRP A 528 32.83 -37.18 10.16
N LYS A 529 31.68 -37.83 9.96
CA LYS A 529 30.46 -37.23 9.40
C LYS A 529 29.22 -37.88 9.99
N VAL A 530 28.07 -37.23 9.87
CA VAL A 530 26.76 -37.89 10.01
C VAL A 530 26.51 -38.78 8.78
N PRO A 531 25.65 -39.81 8.84
CA PRO A 531 25.22 -40.55 7.65
C PRO A 531 24.65 -39.61 6.58
N THR A 532 25.26 -39.62 5.39
CA THR A 532 24.91 -38.72 4.27
C THR A 532 25.23 -39.35 2.92
N GLY A 533 24.38 -39.09 1.93
CA GLY A 533 24.61 -39.46 0.53
C GLY A 533 23.76 -38.65 -0.45
N SER A 534 23.91 -38.95 -1.73
CA SER A 534 23.19 -38.28 -2.82
C SER A 534 21.97 -39.10 -3.23
N CYS A 535 21.01 -38.48 -3.91
CA CYS A 535 19.92 -39.22 -4.55
C CYS A 535 20.45 -40.10 -5.70
N GLU A 536 19.94 -41.33 -5.78
CA GLU A 536 20.26 -42.36 -6.76
C GLU A 536 19.02 -42.73 -7.61
N GLU A 537 19.17 -43.55 -8.65
CA GLU A 537 18.10 -43.78 -9.65
C GLU A 537 16.81 -44.45 -9.12
N GLN A 538 16.89 -45.04 -7.94
CA GLN A 538 15.75 -45.67 -7.26
C GLN A 538 14.97 -44.72 -6.35
N ASP A 539 15.51 -43.53 -6.04
CA ASP A 539 14.91 -42.60 -5.09
C ASP A 539 13.86 -41.72 -5.77
N LYS A 540 12.59 -41.83 -5.38
CA LYS A 540 11.50 -40.99 -5.92
C LYS A 540 11.39 -39.66 -5.20
N THR A 541 11.84 -39.61 -3.95
CA THR A 541 11.81 -38.46 -3.04
C THR A 541 13.09 -38.39 -2.20
N PRO A 542 13.42 -37.22 -1.62
CA PRO A 542 14.52 -37.11 -0.65
C PRO A 542 14.35 -38.01 0.58
N ARG A 543 13.12 -38.41 0.94
CA ARG A 543 12.90 -39.38 2.01
C ARG A 543 13.40 -40.78 1.65
N ASP A 544 13.14 -41.23 0.42
CA ASP A 544 13.58 -42.55 -0.05
C ASP A 544 15.12 -42.63 -0.01
N ALA A 545 15.78 -41.56 -0.47
CA ALA A 545 17.23 -41.40 -0.38
C ALA A 545 17.72 -41.41 1.08
N LEU A 546 17.03 -40.70 1.98
CA LEU A 546 17.40 -40.63 3.40
C LEU A 546 17.28 -42.01 4.09
N GLU A 547 16.20 -42.74 3.84
CA GLU A 547 15.99 -44.09 4.38
C GLU A 547 17.02 -45.08 3.82
N ARG A 548 17.29 -45.03 2.50
CA ARG A 548 18.33 -45.83 1.85
C ARG A 548 19.71 -45.56 2.44
N GLU A 549 20.10 -44.29 2.61
CA GLU A 549 21.41 -43.91 3.13
C GLU A 549 21.60 -44.27 4.61
N VAL A 550 20.57 -44.08 5.45
CA VAL A 550 20.59 -44.53 6.85
C VAL A 550 20.76 -46.05 6.92
N ARG A 551 19.95 -46.80 6.17
CA ARG A 551 20.02 -48.28 6.12
C ARG A 551 21.37 -48.78 5.62
N LYS A 552 21.86 -48.24 4.50
CA LYS A 552 23.14 -48.62 3.88
C LYS A 552 24.35 -48.37 4.80
N LYS A 553 24.32 -47.27 5.59
CA LYS A 553 25.49 -46.84 6.38
C LYS A 553 25.48 -47.26 7.84
N THR A 554 24.32 -47.64 8.39
CA THR A 554 24.17 -47.95 9.83
C THR A 554 23.46 -49.28 10.12
N GLY A 555 22.78 -49.87 9.14
CA GLY A 555 21.89 -51.04 9.35
C GLY A 555 20.54 -50.69 9.96
N LEU A 556 20.30 -49.45 10.38
CA LEU A 556 19.06 -49.02 11.02
C LEU A 556 17.97 -48.63 10.01
N GLN A 557 16.71 -48.64 10.47
CA GLN A 557 15.57 -48.14 9.70
C GLN A 557 15.16 -46.73 10.15
N LEU A 558 14.76 -45.88 9.21
CA LEU A 558 14.17 -44.56 9.49
C LEU A 558 12.75 -44.73 10.05
N SER A 559 12.55 -44.40 11.33
CA SER A 559 11.21 -44.46 11.96
C SER A 559 10.42 -43.18 11.71
N ARG A 560 11.05 -42.01 11.93
CA ARG A 560 10.41 -40.69 11.83
C ARG A 560 11.42 -39.58 11.54
N VAL A 561 11.03 -38.59 10.73
CA VAL A 561 11.75 -37.31 10.63
C VAL A 561 11.21 -36.39 11.72
N ILE A 562 12.07 -35.89 12.60
CA ILE A 562 11.70 -35.02 13.72
C ILE A 562 11.72 -33.56 13.29
N HIS A 563 12.76 -33.14 12.56
CA HIS A 563 12.92 -31.75 12.15
C HIS A 563 13.83 -31.62 10.90
N ALA A 564 13.60 -30.61 10.07
CA ALA A 564 14.47 -30.24 8.96
C ALA A 564 15.34 -29.03 9.35
N LEU A 565 16.66 -29.19 9.30
CA LEU A 565 17.64 -28.14 9.59
C LEU A 565 17.78 -27.19 8.37
N PRO A 566 18.50 -26.05 8.49
CA PRO A 566 18.66 -25.11 7.39
C PRO A 566 19.29 -25.72 6.13
N ILE A 567 18.71 -25.36 4.99
CA ILE A 567 19.09 -25.90 3.68
C ILE A 567 20.47 -25.39 3.30
N GLN A 568 21.34 -26.29 2.85
CA GLN A 568 22.66 -25.96 2.36
C GLN A 568 22.66 -25.87 0.83
N THR A 569 23.46 -24.96 0.26
CA THR A 569 23.63 -24.83 -1.20
C THR A 569 25.10 -24.61 -1.52
N TRP A 570 25.58 -25.24 -2.59
CA TRP A 570 26.93 -25.03 -3.10
C TRP A 570 27.03 -25.44 -4.58
N THR A 571 27.85 -24.73 -5.34
CA THR A 571 28.24 -25.15 -6.69
C THR A 571 29.46 -26.06 -6.61
N ARG A 572 29.48 -27.16 -7.35
CA ARG A 572 30.68 -28.01 -7.49
C ARG A 572 30.87 -28.37 -8.96
N SER A 573 32.09 -28.16 -9.47
CA SER A 573 32.44 -28.71 -10.78
C SER A 573 32.75 -30.20 -10.69
N LYS A 574 32.20 -30.98 -11.62
CA LYS A 574 32.48 -32.41 -11.82
C LYS A 574 32.58 -32.62 -13.33
N GLU A 575 33.62 -33.34 -13.77
CA GLU A 575 33.81 -33.69 -15.20
C GLU A 575 33.82 -32.49 -16.19
N GLY A 576 34.13 -31.28 -15.69
CA GLY A 576 34.18 -30.05 -16.49
C GLY A 576 32.88 -29.25 -16.54
N GLU A 577 31.75 -29.83 -16.14
CA GLU A 577 30.50 -29.11 -15.94
C GLU A 577 30.44 -28.51 -14.52
N GLN A 578 29.64 -27.44 -14.34
CA GLN A 578 29.24 -26.98 -13.00
C GLN A 578 27.87 -27.54 -12.66
N HIS A 579 27.73 -28.04 -11.43
CA HIS A 579 26.45 -28.51 -10.90
C HIS A 579 26.12 -27.76 -9.62
N GLU A 580 24.89 -27.29 -9.54
CA GLU A 580 24.28 -26.77 -8.31
C GLU A 580 23.86 -27.94 -7.41
N TRP A 581 24.22 -27.86 -6.14
CA TRP A 581 23.85 -28.87 -5.14
C TRP A 581 22.97 -28.25 -4.04
N VAL A 582 22.03 -29.06 -3.57
CA VAL A 582 21.21 -28.75 -2.40
C VAL A 582 21.39 -29.83 -1.33
N GLY A 583 21.78 -29.39 -0.13
CA GLY A 583 21.94 -30.25 1.04
C GLY A 583 20.73 -30.13 1.96
N LEU A 584 20.12 -31.27 2.27
CA LEU A 584 18.93 -31.42 3.09
C LEU A 584 19.28 -32.15 4.40
N PRO A 585 19.71 -31.41 5.45
CA PRO A 585 19.98 -31.98 6.77
C PRO A 585 18.69 -32.17 7.58
N TYR A 586 18.52 -33.36 8.15
CA TYR A 586 17.36 -33.75 8.95
C TYR A 586 17.79 -34.28 10.32
N ILE A 587 17.02 -33.97 11.36
CA ILE A 587 17.05 -34.67 12.65
C ILE A 587 16.03 -35.79 12.58
N ILE A 588 16.45 -37.03 12.89
CA ILE A 588 15.63 -38.23 12.69
C ILE A 588 15.63 -39.18 13.90
N GLU A 589 14.58 -40.00 13.94
CA GLU A 589 14.39 -41.13 14.84
C GLU A 589 14.53 -42.43 14.05
N VAL A 590 15.18 -43.43 14.65
CA VAL A 590 15.57 -44.69 13.99
C VAL A 590 15.31 -45.90 14.88
N SER A 591 15.04 -47.04 14.24
CA SER A 591 14.71 -48.32 14.89
C SER A 591 15.57 -49.47 14.35
N GLU A 592 15.56 -50.60 15.08
CA GLU A 592 16.10 -51.86 14.57
C GLU A 592 15.30 -52.32 13.34
N LEU A 593 15.96 -53.07 12.45
CA LEU A 593 15.31 -53.73 11.31
C LEU A 593 14.63 -55.01 11.82
N GLU A 594 13.30 -55.11 11.75
CA GLU A 594 12.62 -56.35 12.16
C GLU A 594 13.06 -57.53 11.27
N PRO A 595 13.51 -58.67 11.85
CA PRO A 595 13.86 -59.83 11.06
C PRO A 595 12.60 -60.41 10.40
N SER A 596 12.66 -60.63 9.10
CA SER A 596 11.54 -61.10 8.28
C SER A 596 11.21 -62.58 8.52
N THR A 597 10.64 -62.91 9.68
CA THR A 597 10.16 -64.25 10.04
C THR A 597 8.82 -64.18 10.78
N SER A 598 7.77 -64.66 10.10
CA SER A 598 6.51 -65.20 10.63
C SER A 598 5.87 -64.57 11.87
N HIS A 599 4.65 -64.03 11.70
CA HIS A 599 3.74 -63.67 12.79
C HIS A 599 3.67 -64.74 13.90
N GLU A 600 4.18 -64.41 15.10
CA GLU A 600 3.61 -64.94 16.35
C GLU A 600 3.95 -64.03 17.55
N ASN A 601 2.89 -63.60 18.24
CA ASN A 601 2.82 -62.99 19.57
C ASN A 601 4.10 -62.46 20.24
N ARG A 602 4.12 -61.14 20.51
CA ARG A 602 4.58 -60.59 21.80
C ARG A 602 3.91 -59.27 22.16
N GLN A 603 3.20 -59.28 23.29
CA GLN A 603 2.74 -58.08 23.97
C GLN A 603 3.91 -57.37 24.66
N GLY A 604 3.84 -56.03 24.69
CA GLY A 604 4.47 -55.11 25.63
C GLY A 604 5.80 -55.51 26.31
N VAL A 605 6.91 -54.95 25.81
CA VAL A 605 8.12 -54.73 26.62
C VAL A 605 8.58 -53.29 26.42
N SER A 606 8.32 -52.42 27.39
CA SER A 606 9.00 -51.13 27.49
C SER A 606 10.37 -51.31 28.16
N GLY A 607 11.33 -50.43 27.85
CA GLY A 607 12.53 -50.24 28.68
C GLY A 607 13.55 -51.38 28.66
N ARG A 608 14.07 -51.74 27.48
CA ARG A 608 15.40 -52.38 27.39
C ARG A 608 16.41 -51.39 26.80
N ALA A 609 17.49 -51.13 27.53
CA ALA A 609 18.54 -50.24 27.06
C ALA A 609 19.24 -50.85 25.83
N LEU A 610 18.99 -50.27 24.66
CA LEU A 610 19.62 -50.64 23.39
C LEU A 610 21.15 -50.57 23.51
N LYS A 611 21.81 -51.73 23.45
CA LYS A 611 23.26 -51.79 23.23
C LYS A 611 23.52 -51.56 21.75
N TRP A 612 23.59 -50.29 21.34
CA TRP A 612 23.83 -49.89 19.94
C TRP A 612 25.04 -50.55 19.27
N LYS A 613 26.03 -51.04 20.05
CA LYS A 613 27.16 -51.84 19.53
C LYS A 613 26.75 -53.18 18.92
N ASP A 614 25.65 -53.76 19.36
CA ASP A 614 25.17 -55.08 18.94
C ASP A 614 24.18 -54.95 17.75
N VAL A 615 23.79 -53.72 17.39
CA VAL A 615 22.78 -53.36 16.38
C VAL A 615 23.39 -52.65 15.17
N MET A 616 24.39 -51.79 15.38
CA MET A 616 25.05 -51.03 14.31
C MET A 616 25.78 -51.94 13.33
N GLN A 617 25.36 -51.91 12.07
CA GLN A 617 26.03 -52.58 10.95
C GLN A 617 26.55 -51.52 9.98
N LEU A 618 27.79 -51.09 10.21
CA LEU A 618 28.48 -50.17 9.28
C LEU A 618 28.86 -50.91 8.00
N ASN A 619 28.72 -50.25 6.85
CA ASN A 619 29.30 -50.75 5.60
C ASN A 619 30.85 -50.65 5.69
N PRO A 620 31.60 -51.76 5.76
CA PRO A 620 33.05 -51.74 5.97
C PRO A 620 33.84 -51.13 4.81
N GLU A 621 33.26 -51.04 3.61
CA GLU A 621 33.90 -50.43 2.43
C GLU A 621 33.91 -48.90 2.50
N GLU A 622 32.94 -48.29 3.21
CA GLU A 622 32.80 -46.83 3.36
C GLU A 622 33.17 -46.35 4.77
N HIS A 623 32.93 -47.18 5.81
CA HIS A 623 32.96 -46.80 7.22
C HIS A 623 33.60 -47.84 8.13
N GLN A 624 34.52 -47.38 9.00
CA GLN A 624 35.30 -48.26 9.88
C GLN A 624 34.88 -48.18 11.35
N TYR A 625 34.44 -47.01 11.82
CA TYR A 625 34.10 -46.77 13.23
C TYR A 625 32.87 -45.86 13.37
N PHE A 626 32.19 -45.93 14.52
CA PHE A 626 31.14 -45.00 14.91
C PHE A 626 31.35 -44.48 16.34
N ALA A 627 30.80 -43.31 16.64
CA ALA A 627 30.85 -42.69 17.96
C ALA A 627 29.55 -41.94 18.28
N TRP A 628 29.20 -41.91 19.57
CA TRP A 628 28.11 -41.09 20.12
C TRP A 628 28.70 -39.85 20.79
N ALA A 629 28.90 -38.81 19.99
CA ALA A 629 29.59 -37.58 20.37
C ALA A 629 28.69 -36.63 21.19
N THR A 630 29.26 -35.90 22.13
CA THR A 630 28.58 -34.78 22.80
C THR A 630 28.86 -33.44 22.11
N GLU A 631 28.02 -32.43 22.36
CA GLU A 631 28.19 -31.07 21.83
C GLU A 631 29.57 -30.47 22.20
N ASP A 632 30.01 -30.71 23.44
CA ASP A 632 31.31 -30.29 23.96
C ASP A 632 32.49 -30.94 23.23
N GLU A 633 32.38 -32.23 22.90
CA GLU A 633 33.41 -32.95 22.14
C GLU A 633 33.51 -32.46 20.70
N VAL A 634 32.37 -32.12 20.07
CA VAL A 634 32.33 -31.51 18.73
C VAL A 634 32.90 -30.08 18.77
N ARG A 635 32.54 -29.25 19.78
CA ARG A 635 33.13 -27.91 19.94
C ARG A 635 34.65 -27.94 20.05
N ARG A 636 35.19 -28.86 20.86
CA ARG A 636 36.63 -29.01 21.14
C ARG A 636 37.40 -29.79 20.06
N ASP A 637 36.82 -29.98 18.87
CA ASP A 637 37.46 -30.62 17.71
C ASP A 637 38.00 -32.04 17.96
N LYS A 638 37.38 -32.80 18.89
CA LYS A 638 37.71 -34.21 19.14
C LYS A 638 37.49 -35.08 17.89
N TYR A 639 36.57 -34.68 17.02
CA TYR A 639 36.20 -35.36 15.79
C TYR A 639 36.54 -34.46 14.59
N LYS A 640 37.49 -34.89 13.76
CA LYS A 640 37.91 -34.15 12.56
C LYS A 640 36.79 -34.18 11.50
N MET A 641 36.12 -33.06 11.29
CA MET A 641 35.01 -32.91 10.32
C MET A 641 35.46 -32.11 9.08
N PHE A 642 34.75 -32.29 7.96
CA PHE A 642 35.04 -31.61 6.70
C PHE A 642 34.08 -30.43 6.46
N GLY A 643 34.62 -29.29 6.01
CA GLY A 643 33.83 -28.09 5.67
C GLY A 643 32.92 -27.62 6.81
N ASN A 644 31.71 -27.18 6.46
CA ASN A 644 30.69 -26.69 7.38
C ASN A 644 29.94 -27.78 8.17
N HIS A 645 30.33 -29.06 8.06
CA HIS A 645 29.64 -30.15 8.77
C HIS A 645 29.64 -29.95 10.30
N LYS A 646 30.69 -29.35 10.87
CA LYS A 646 30.76 -29.01 12.31
C LYS A 646 29.66 -28.05 12.72
N GLU A 647 29.40 -27.02 11.92
CA GLU A 647 28.41 -25.98 12.21
C GLU A 647 26.99 -26.54 12.15
N ILE A 648 26.69 -27.36 11.13
CA ILE A 648 25.38 -28.03 10.99
C ILE A 648 25.11 -28.99 12.15
N VAL A 649 26.13 -29.73 12.62
CA VAL A 649 26.01 -30.61 13.79
C VAL A 649 25.75 -29.81 15.07
N LEU A 650 26.44 -28.67 15.27
CA LEU A 650 26.22 -27.81 16.42
C LEU A 650 24.85 -27.12 16.39
N GLU A 651 24.34 -26.75 15.20
CA GLU A 651 22.97 -26.27 15.04
C GLU A 651 21.94 -27.37 15.37
N ALA A 652 22.20 -28.62 14.97
CA ALA A 652 21.36 -29.76 15.34
C ALA A 652 21.26 -29.94 16.87
N PHE A 653 22.38 -29.80 17.60
CA PHE A 653 22.36 -29.79 19.08
C PHE A 653 21.52 -28.64 19.64
N ALA A 654 21.66 -27.43 19.10
CA ALA A 654 20.88 -26.27 19.53
C ALA A 654 19.37 -26.48 19.32
N THR A 655 18.95 -26.98 18.15
CA THR A 655 17.55 -27.27 17.84
C THR A 655 16.96 -28.34 18.76
N VAL A 656 17.68 -29.44 18.99
CA VAL A 656 17.23 -30.53 19.89
C VAL A 656 17.11 -30.04 21.34
N THR A 657 18.04 -29.20 21.80
CA THR A 657 18.02 -28.66 23.17
C THR A 657 16.87 -27.67 23.37
N GLN A 658 16.59 -26.80 22.39
CA GLN A 658 15.44 -25.89 22.43
C GLN A 658 14.11 -26.66 22.48
N ASN A 659 13.92 -27.65 21.61
CA ASN A 659 12.68 -28.42 21.51
C ASN A 659 12.42 -29.39 22.70
N CYS A 660 13.41 -29.63 23.57
CA CYS A 660 13.25 -30.42 24.80
C CYS A 660 13.21 -29.58 26.08
N SER A 661 13.23 -28.24 25.96
CA SER A 661 13.07 -27.29 27.07
C SER A 661 11.73 -26.54 27.04
N ALA A 662 10.84 -26.94 26.12
CA ALA A 662 9.43 -26.58 26.02
C ALA A 662 8.55 -27.83 26.21
#